data_AF-A0A3M2SCD6-F1
#
_entry.id   AF-A0A3M2SCD6-F1
#
_cell.length_a   1.000
_cell.length_b   1.000
_cell.length_c   1.000
_cell.angle_alpha   90.00
_cell.angle_beta   90.00
_cell.angle_gamma   90.00
#
_symmetry.space_group_name_H-M   'P 1'
#
loop_
_entity.id
_entity.type
_entity.pdbx_description
1 polymer ?
#
loop_
_entity_poly.entity_id
_entity_poly.type
_entity_poly.pdbx_seq_one_letter_code
_entity_poly.pdbx_strand_id
1 'polypeptide(L)'
;MIPFRGCKDFRHAETLSMTLNKSLTLNLSKDQEILTGSVPNSELAREYGTVPEKLLTLKEVLGDNESDQTTRVTMKAGWWYNSFMARLLPTPQQDSSDGQLDYRSALTKNVATVQYLLSESVLHLYNSPWLLDIWQPDHIEFPKDGTLLDFRRPYYPSSLRVEPSQESVLEQVEALDPYDHAETFMAKFGLLVLQLQLQQAFPLETEDQSDDIWPLIALGRYYNDFKESIEPIKEVVDACLDFRRHLFEDLDAQEESDAFKFRIVFYKRIMMPLRVILQLNFPDVAREIVCNTIPQEEHQQTLDSQPPERPTPVELNGVSPRRLSYPEFVGETMLQRFRPASTEWFKRLDDLNEYLTAQTCEKIAHTYEITAHICESNETYEANRVKIAVIDSGLWEERQGDSNITYQNFIMEGKYKDDPRHGTNSVDLICKVYGRADLYVAKVFEGNEARRNTSKYMAEAIRWAISKKVDIISVSAGFEGKCNNELEAQIKMATAGGAEPEILVFAAASNWQNISGVAYPASMADRVICIFCCNGGLKPSRNWNPDPRAHAANFTMLGEDVELDSGERLSGGTSVSTALAAGLAAKLLDFSRQPDVQSWMSKASRDKMRTKAGMSAILKEMSRNNVSEGYQCVAPWEILPVTAVSGGPSRKKVREAMCTIIEKAMKKA
;
A
#
# COMPACT_ATOMS: atom_id res chain seq x y z
N MET A 1 -4.81 8.25 -4.53
CA MET A 1 -5.80 9.32 -4.36
C MET A 1 -5.84 10.07 -5.67
N ILE A 2 -7.03 10.32 -6.23
CA ILE A 2 -7.21 11.16 -7.42
C ILE A 2 -8.22 12.24 -6.99
N PRO A 3 -7.90 13.54 -7.06
CA PRO A 3 -8.73 14.59 -6.45
C PRO A 3 -10.08 14.83 -7.15
N PHE A 4 -10.29 14.32 -8.36
CA PHE A 4 -11.37 14.83 -9.22
C PHE A 4 -12.55 13.87 -9.45
N ARG A 5 -12.53 12.63 -8.93
CA ARG A 5 -13.69 11.71 -9.03
C ARG A 5 -14.85 12.00 -8.07
N GLY A 6 -14.68 12.94 -7.15
CA GLY A 6 -15.73 13.38 -6.22
C GLY A 6 -16.72 14.38 -6.82
N CYS A 7 -16.35 15.04 -7.93
CA CYS A 7 -17.19 16.07 -8.55
C CYS A 7 -18.37 15.41 -9.29
N LYS A 8 -19.59 15.61 -8.78
CA LYS A 8 -20.83 15.07 -9.36
C LYS A 8 -21.05 15.55 -10.79
N ASP A 9 -20.60 16.75 -11.12
CA ASP A 9 -20.73 17.35 -12.45
C ASP A 9 -19.91 16.60 -13.50
N PHE A 10 -18.73 16.11 -13.11
CA PHE A 10 -17.85 15.31 -13.97
C PHE A 10 -18.45 13.93 -14.25
N ARG A 11 -19.03 13.28 -13.22
CA ARG A 11 -19.73 12.00 -13.40
C ARG A 11 -20.99 12.15 -14.25
N HIS A 12 -21.70 13.28 -14.13
CA HIS A 12 -22.90 13.54 -14.92
C HIS A 12 -22.57 13.75 -16.41
N ALA A 13 -21.49 14.49 -16.71
CA ALA A 13 -20.97 14.64 -18.07
C ALA A 13 -20.49 13.31 -18.68
N GLU A 14 -19.80 12.49 -17.89
CA GLU A 14 -19.31 11.16 -18.30
C GLU A 14 -20.47 10.18 -18.56
N THR A 15 -21.50 10.20 -17.71
CA THR A 15 -22.69 9.35 -17.85
C THR A 15 -23.54 9.78 -19.07
N LEU A 16 -23.69 11.08 -19.31
CA LEU A 16 -24.43 11.58 -20.47
C LEU A 16 -23.72 11.30 -21.80
N SER A 17 -22.39 11.35 -21.84
CA SER A 17 -21.58 10.97 -23.00
C SER A 17 -21.75 9.49 -23.36
N MET A 18 -21.84 8.60 -22.36
CA MET A 18 -22.01 7.16 -22.56
C MET A 18 -23.42 6.77 -23.02
N THR A 19 -24.45 7.56 -22.67
CA THR A 19 -25.85 7.17 -22.92
C THR A 19 -26.41 7.69 -24.25
N LEU A 20 -25.89 8.81 -24.78
CA LEU A 20 -26.48 9.50 -25.94
C LEU A 20 -25.69 9.40 -27.25
N ASN A 21 -24.51 8.76 -27.26
CA ASN A 21 -23.60 8.70 -28.42
C ASN A 21 -23.39 10.08 -29.09
N LYS A 22 -23.45 11.14 -28.29
CA LYS A 22 -23.26 12.55 -28.66
C LYS A 22 -22.38 13.19 -27.60
N SER A 23 -21.31 13.86 -28.00
CA SER A 23 -20.49 14.63 -27.06
C SER A 23 -21.26 15.86 -26.60
N LEU A 24 -21.33 16.06 -25.29
CA LEU A 24 -21.85 17.29 -24.69
C LEU A 24 -20.75 18.32 -24.51
N THR A 25 -21.10 19.58 -24.72
CA THR A 25 -20.19 20.72 -24.66
C THR A 25 -20.78 21.78 -23.73
N LEU A 26 -19.95 22.32 -22.84
CA LEU A 26 -20.27 23.44 -21.96
C LEU A 26 -19.34 24.62 -22.29
N ASN A 27 -19.92 25.76 -22.65
CA ASN A 27 -19.17 26.91 -23.13
C ASN A 27 -19.05 27.98 -22.03
N LEU A 28 -17.84 28.45 -21.74
CA LEU A 28 -17.56 29.50 -20.76
C LEU A 28 -16.89 30.67 -21.46
N SER A 29 -17.70 31.47 -22.15
CA SER A 29 -17.28 32.80 -22.60
C SER A 29 -17.53 33.82 -21.48
N LYS A 30 -16.72 34.88 -21.47
CA LYS A 30 -16.50 35.85 -20.38
C LYS A 30 -17.73 36.59 -19.81
N ASP A 31 -18.95 36.34 -20.31
CA ASP A 31 -20.13 37.15 -19.99
C ASP A 31 -21.47 36.37 -19.81
N GLN A 32 -21.49 35.09 -19.42
CA GLN A 32 -22.77 34.41 -19.13
C GLN A 32 -22.79 33.55 -17.86
N GLU A 33 -23.82 33.78 -17.03
CA GLU A 33 -24.19 33.02 -15.83
C GLU A 33 -24.42 31.53 -16.12
N ILE A 34 -23.86 30.68 -15.26
CA ILE A 34 -23.81 29.23 -15.42
C ILE A 34 -24.77 28.62 -14.37
N LEU A 35 -25.99 28.30 -14.79
CA LEU A 35 -27.00 27.40 -14.15
C LEU A 35 -28.40 28.05 -14.15
N THR A 36 -29.13 27.87 -15.24
CA THR A 36 -30.60 27.90 -15.22
C THR A 36 -31.14 26.47 -15.21
N GLY A 37 -30.99 25.79 -14.07
CA GLY A 37 -31.52 24.45 -13.85
C GLY A 37 -31.05 23.92 -12.50
N SER A 38 -32.00 23.55 -11.63
CA SER A 38 -31.81 23.27 -10.20
C SER A 38 -30.52 22.53 -9.85
N VAL A 39 -29.63 23.23 -9.15
CA VAL A 39 -28.41 22.69 -8.52
C VAL A 39 -28.80 21.57 -7.53
N PRO A 40 -28.19 20.38 -7.56
CA PRO A 40 -28.36 19.40 -6.50
C PRO A 40 -27.71 19.96 -5.22
N ASN A 41 -28.45 19.97 -4.12
CA ASN A 41 -27.98 20.36 -2.79
C ASN A 41 -26.85 19.43 -2.28
N SER A 42 -25.63 19.60 -2.76
CA SER A 42 -24.45 19.00 -2.11
C SER A 42 -23.38 20.06 -1.90
N GLU A 43 -22.86 20.13 -0.67
CA GLU A 43 -21.87 21.11 -0.23
C GLU A 43 -20.61 21.15 -1.11
N LEU A 44 -20.16 20.00 -1.64
CA LEU A 44 -19.01 19.93 -2.56
C LEU A 44 -19.21 20.73 -3.86
N ALA A 45 -20.44 20.84 -4.37
CA ALA A 45 -20.71 21.64 -5.56
C ALA A 45 -20.68 23.15 -5.27
N ARG A 46 -20.96 23.57 -4.01
CA ARG A 46 -20.80 24.96 -3.58
C ARG A 46 -19.33 25.34 -3.35
N GLU A 47 -18.51 24.38 -2.93
CA GLU A 47 -17.09 24.59 -2.63
C GLU A 47 -16.21 24.70 -3.89
N TYR A 48 -16.57 23.98 -4.98
CA TYR A 48 -15.81 23.95 -6.24
C TYR A 48 -16.53 24.60 -7.44
N GLY A 49 -17.80 24.98 -7.29
CA GLY A 49 -18.65 25.47 -8.40
C GLY A 49 -18.66 26.97 -8.63
N THR A 50 -17.85 27.75 -7.92
CA THR A 50 -17.70 29.20 -8.17
C THR A 50 -16.32 29.47 -8.76
N VAL A 51 -16.29 29.86 -10.03
CA VAL A 51 -15.08 30.43 -10.65
C VAL A 51 -14.81 31.76 -9.95
N PRO A 52 -13.63 31.99 -9.35
CA PRO A 52 -13.31 33.27 -8.71
C PRO A 52 -13.49 34.41 -9.70
N GLU A 53 -14.14 35.50 -9.27
CA GLU A 53 -14.43 36.65 -10.15
C GLU A 53 -13.17 37.35 -10.69
N LYS A 54 -12.01 37.13 -10.05
CA LYS A 54 -10.72 37.73 -10.43
C LYS A 54 -9.59 36.72 -10.33
N LEU A 55 -8.84 36.59 -11.42
CA LEU A 55 -7.63 35.78 -11.53
C LEU A 55 -6.46 36.69 -11.90
N LEU A 56 -5.27 36.41 -11.36
CA LEU A 56 -4.00 36.98 -11.82
C LEU A 56 -3.11 35.88 -12.36
N THR A 57 -2.47 36.14 -13.49
CA THR A 57 -1.48 35.25 -14.09
C THR A 57 -0.18 35.25 -13.28
N LEU A 58 0.59 34.17 -13.34
CA LEU A 58 1.90 34.09 -12.73
C LEU A 58 2.82 35.17 -13.29
N LYS A 59 2.71 35.53 -14.57
CA LYS A 59 3.47 36.64 -15.15
C LYS A 59 3.18 37.97 -14.47
N GLU A 60 1.91 38.29 -14.24
CA GLU A 60 1.51 39.50 -13.49
C GLU A 60 2.02 39.46 -12.04
N VAL A 61 2.08 38.28 -11.42
CA VAL A 61 2.66 38.08 -10.07
C VAL A 61 4.18 38.30 -10.06
N LEU A 62 4.88 37.86 -11.11
CA LEU A 62 6.33 38.03 -11.25
C LEU A 62 6.72 39.48 -11.56
N GLY A 63 5.78 40.28 -12.06
CA GLY A 63 5.93 41.69 -12.38
C GLY A 63 6.68 41.90 -13.69
N ASP A 64 5.97 42.27 -14.76
CA ASP A 64 6.60 42.69 -16.01
C ASP A 64 7.28 44.05 -15.82
N ASN A 65 8.60 44.07 -15.92
CA ASN A 65 9.29 45.26 -16.41
C ASN A 65 9.10 45.27 -17.93
N GLU A 66 8.26 46.18 -18.45
CA GLU A 66 8.53 46.70 -19.79
C GLU A 66 9.92 47.34 -19.75
N SER A 67 10.95 46.69 -20.32
CA SER A 67 12.04 47.37 -21.03
C SER A 67 13.12 46.42 -21.55
N ASP A 68 13.31 46.55 -22.87
CA ASP A 68 14.53 46.36 -23.66
C ASP A 68 15.30 45.03 -23.61
N GLN A 69 15.43 44.45 -24.81
CA GLN A 69 16.30 43.34 -25.21
C GLN A 69 17.82 43.56 -24.95
N THR A 70 18.21 44.52 -24.10
CA THR A 70 19.60 45.01 -23.98
C THR A 70 20.21 44.91 -22.58
N THR A 71 19.81 43.96 -21.72
CA THR A 71 20.44 43.82 -20.38
C THR A 71 20.74 42.38 -19.96
N ARG A 72 21.50 41.66 -20.79
CA ARG A 72 22.12 40.37 -20.39
C ARG A 72 23.38 40.55 -19.52
N VAL A 73 24.03 41.72 -19.58
CA VAL A 73 25.33 41.97 -18.94
C VAL A 73 25.21 42.45 -17.49
N THR A 74 24.11 43.11 -17.11
CA THR A 74 23.86 43.58 -15.74
C THR A 74 23.34 42.50 -14.79
N MET A 75 22.76 41.41 -15.31
CA MET A 75 22.20 40.31 -14.50
C MET A 75 23.25 39.47 -13.75
N LYS A 76 24.49 39.36 -14.27
CA LYS A 76 25.57 38.60 -13.60
C LYS A 76 26.22 39.33 -12.42
N ALA A 77 26.19 40.67 -12.38
CA ALA A 77 27.10 41.44 -11.52
C ALA A 77 26.52 41.85 -10.15
N GLY A 78 25.20 41.96 -9.99
CA GLY A 78 24.57 42.50 -8.77
C GLY A 78 23.85 41.50 -7.86
N TRP A 79 23.62 40.26 -8.32
CA TRP A 79 22.57 39.42 -7.74
C TRP A 79 23.04 38.46 -6.64
N TRP A 80 24.28 37.98 -6.70
CA TRP A 80 24.87 37.15 -5.64
C TRP A 80 24.87 37.86 -4.28
N TYR A 81 25.00 39.20 -4.28
CA TYR A 81 24.98 40.01 -3.06
C TYR A 81 23.57 40.16 -2.46
N ASN A 82 22.52 40.33 -3.28
CA ASN A 82 21.15 40.54 -2.78
C ASN A 82 20.47 39.24 -2.32
N SER A 83 20.71 38.11 -3.00
CA SER A 83 20.15 36.80 -2.60
C SER A 83 20.82 36.24 -1.32
N PHE A 84 22.12 36.50 -1.15
CA PHE A 84 22.85 36.12 0.08
C PHE A 84 22.48 37.01 1.28
N MET A 85 22.32 38.33 1.08
CA MET A 85 21.99 39.26 2.18
C MET A 85 20.52 39.15 2.65
N ALA A 86 19.59 38.76 1.78
CA ALA A 86 18.19 38.53 2.15
C ALA A 86 17.98 37.30 3.07
N ARG A 87 18.95 36.37 3.12
CA ARG A 87 18.93 35.20 4.01
C ARG A 87 19.59 35.42 5.38
N LEU A 88 20.32 36.53 5.58
CA LEU A 88 21.19 36.71 6.76
C LEU A 88 20.85 37.89 7.68
N LEU A 89 19.89 38.76 7.33
CA LEU A 89 19.48 39.89 8.18
C LEU A 89 17.97 39.88 8.44
N PRO A 90 17.49 40.20 9.65
CA PRO A 90 16.09 40.55 9.86
C PRO A 90 15.81 41.83 9.08
N THR A 91 14.80 41.82 8.21
CA THR A 91 14.42 42.99 7.42
C THR A 91 14.02 44.13 8.36
N PRO A 92 14.61 45.34 8.22
CA PRO A 92 14.14 46.51 8.95
C PRO A 92 12.72 46.82 8.48
N GLN A 93 11.82 47.17 9.41
CA GLN A 93 10.56 47.82 9.06
C GLN A 93 10.89 49.13 8.36
N GLN A 94 10.65 49.18 7.05
CA GLN A 94 10.71 50.40 6.27
C GLN A 94 9.29 50.71 5.83
N ASP A 95 8.68 51.69 6.50
CA ASP A 95 7.44 52.32 6.06
C ASP A 95 7.70 52.99 4.70
N SER A 96 7.00 52.53 3.66
CA SER A 96 6.88 53.31 2.43
C SER A 96 5.51 53.09 1.79
N SER A 97 4.74 54.18 1.86
CA SER A 97 3.50 54.46 1.18
C SER A 97 3.65 54.46 -0.35
N ASP A 98 3.19 53.41 -1.02
CA ASP A 98 2.29 53.48 -2.18
C ASP A 98 1.79 52.05 -2.50
N GLY A 99 0.54 51.91 -2.91
CA GLY A 99 -0.25 50.65 -2.88
C GLY A 99 0.12 49.54 -3.87
N GLN A 100 1.41 49.19 -4.02
CA GLN A 100 1.82 48.02 -4.79
C GLN A 100 1.87 46.80 -3.88
N LEU A 101 0.81 45.99 -3.92
CA LEU A 101 0.74 44.70 -3.21
C LEU A 101 1.90 43.80 -3.66
N ASP A 102 2.77 43.42 -2.73
CA ASP A 102 3.97 42.62 -2.98
C ASP A 102 3.63 41.13 -3.14
N TYR A 103 2.98 40.80 -4.25
CA TYR A 103 2.64 39.41 -4.60
C TYR A 103 3.89 38.53 -4.78
N ARG A 104 5.05 39.11 -5.08
CA ARG A 104 6.32 38.40 -5.24
C ARG A 104 6.85 37.89 -3.91
N SER A 105 6.81 38.72 -2.86
CA SER A 105 7.11 38.27 -1.49
C SER A 105 6.13 37.18 -1.00
N ALA A 106 4.86 37.28 -1.39
CA ALA A 106 3.88 36.23 -1.10
C ALA A 106 4.17 34.92 -1.86
N LEU A 107 4.57 35.00 -3.13
CA LEU A 107 4.97 33.85 -3.95
C LEU A 107 6.22 33.17 -3.38
N THR A 108 7.19 33.92 -2.86
CA THR A 108 8.42 33.37 -2.25
C THR A 108 8.14 32.28 -1.22
N LYS A 109 7.09 32.45 -0.41
CA LYS A 109 6.69 31.47 0.61
C LYS A 109 5.89 30.28 0.06
N ASN A 110 5.50 30.33 -1.20
CA ASN A 110 4.62 29.36 -1.86
C ASN A 110 5.22 28.70 -3.10
N VAL A 111 6.45 29.05 -3.51
CA VAL A 111 7.12 28.48 -4.69
C VAL A 111 7.08 26.94 -4.70
N ALA A 112 7.52 26.30 -3.61
CA ALA A 112 7.53 24.84 -3.50
C ALA A 112 6.12 24.24 -3.58
N THR A 113 5.12 24.93 -3.04
CA THR A 113 3.71 24.53 -3.08
C THR A 113 3.18 24.57 -4.51
N VAL A 114 3.41 25.67 -5.22
CA VAL A 114 2.98 25.84 -6.62
C VAL A 114 3.67 24.81 -7.51
N GLN A 115 4.99 24.64 -7.40
CA GLN A 115 5.73 23.64 -8.16
C GLN A 115 5.17 22.23 -7.95
N TYR A 116 4.88 21.85 -6.71
CA TYR A 116 4.28 20.54 -6.40
C TYR A 116 2.87 20.40 -6.98
N LEU A 117 1.99 21.39 -6.81
CA LEU A 117 0.61 21.34 -7.32
C LEU A 117 0.57 21.25 -8.85
N LEU A 118 1.43 22.00 -9.55
CA LEU A 118 1.56 21.91 -11.01
C LEU A 118 2.08 20.53 -11.42
N SER A 119 3.02 19.94 -10.67
CA SER A 119 3.49 18.58 -10.95
C SER A 119 2.42 17.51 -10.74
N GLU A 120 1.55 17.65 -9.73
CA GLU A 120 0.38 16.78 -9.56
C GLU A 120 -0.56 16.90 -10.77
N SER A 121 -0.83 18.11 -11.26
CA SER A 121 -1.63 18.33 -12.47
C SER A 121 -1.05 17.61 -13.68
N VAL A 122 0.26 17.67 -13.90
CA VAL A 122 0.93 16.93 -14.98
C VAL A 122 0.72 15.43 -14.82
N LEU A 123 0.99 14.88 -13.62
CA LEU A 123 0.86 13.44 -13.39
C LEU A 123 -0.54 12.92 -13.72
N HIS A 124 -1.59 13.66 -13.33
CA HIS A 124 -2.98 13.24 -13.52
C HIS A 124 -3.52 13.54 -14.91
N LEU A 125 -3.10 14.64 -15.55
CA LEU A 125 -3.70 15.13 -16.81
C LEU A 125 -2.80 14.96 -18.04
N TYR A 126 -1.58 14.43 -17.91
CA TYR A 126 -0.70 14.17 -19.06
C TYR A 126 -1.37 13.26 -20.10
N ASN A 127 -1.22 13.63 -21.37
CA ASN A 127 -1.87 13.01 -22.54
C ASN A 127 -3.41 13.07 -22.50
N SER A 128 -3.97 14.11 -21.87
CA SER A 128 -5.40 14.42 -21.90
C SER A 128 -5.66 15.74 -22.63
N PRO A 129 -6.85 15.94 -23.22
CA PRO A 129 -7.20 17.20 -23.90
C PRO A 129 -7.32 18.39 -22.93
N TRP A 130 -7.24 18.16 -21.61
CA TRP A 130 -7.39 19.16 -20.56
C TRP A 130 -6.07 19.81 -20.14
N LEU A 131 -4.94 19.24 -20.57
CA LEU A 131 -3.62 19.75 -20.28
C LEU A 131 -2.95 20.14 -21.59
N LEU A 132 -3.04 21.43 -21.92
CA LEU A 132 -2.33 21.98 -23.07
C LEU A 132 -0.81 21.89 -22.82
N ASP A 133 -0.01 21.72 -23.87
CA ASP A 133 1.45 21.75 -23.78
C ASP A 133 2.01 23.19 -23.82
N ILE A 134 1.54 24.01 -22.87
CA ILE A 134 1.77 25.46 -22.80
C ILE A 134 2.18 25.87 -21.37
N TRP A 135 3.36 25.42 -20.94
CA TRP A 135 3.92 25.70 -19.62
C TRP A 135 4.64 27.05 -19.55
N GLN A 136 3.88 28.14 -19.60
CA GLN A 136 4.42 29.51 -19.49
C GLN A 136 3.73 30.31 -18.37
N PRO A 137 4.39 31.32 -17.77
CA PRO A 137 3.81 32.12 -16.70
C PRO A 137 2.48 32.82 -17.06
N ASP A 138 2.25 33.12 -18.34
CA ASP A 138 0.97 33.69 -18.82
C ASP A 138 -0.22 32.73 -18.67
N HIS A 139 0.03 31.42 -18.51
CA HIS A 139 -0.99 30.36 -18.52
C HIS A 139 -1.16 29.69 -17.15
N ILE A 140 -0.62 30.28 -16.08
CA ILE A 140 -0.86 29.83 -14.72
C ILE A 140 -1.55 30.96 -13.98
N GLU A 141 -2.77 30.72 -13.53
CA GLU A 141 -3.61 31.75 -12.93
C GLU A 141 -3.89 31.44 -11.45
N PHE A 142 -4.08 32.47 -10.64
CA PHE A 142 -4.36 32.34 -9.22
C PHE A 142 -5.59 33.17 -8.82
N PRO A 143 -6.50 32.61 -8.00
CA PRO A 143 -7.63 33.35 -7.44
C PRO A 143 -7.16 34.54 -6.63
N LYS A 144 -7.83 35.68 -6.84
CA LYS A 144 -7.63 36.89 -6.06
C LYS A 144 -8.89 37.18 -5.24
N ASP A 145 -8.75 37.13 -3.92
CA ASP A 145 -9.76 37.58 -2.98
C ASP A 145 -9.30 38.89 -2.33
N GLY A 146 -9.90 40.00 -2.73
CA GLY A 146 -9.49 41.34 -2.33
C GLY A 146 -8.02 41.65 -2.71
N THR A 147 -7.13 41.62 -1.72
CA THR A 147 -5.69 41.89 -1.88
C THR A 147 -4.81 40.65 -1.76
N LEU A 148 -5.39 39.48 -1.46
CA LEU A 148 -4.66 38.23 -1.25
C LEU A 148 -4.78 37.32 -2.48
N LEU A 149 -3.67 36.71 -2.87
CA LEU A 149 -3.62 35.68 -3.90
C LEU A 149 -3.59 34.29 -3.25
N ASP A 150 -4.41 33.36 -3.75
CA ASP A 150 -4.39 31.96 -3.30
C ASP A 150 -3.47 31.09 -4.18
N PHE A 151 -2.22 30.94 -3.75
CA PHE A 151 -1.23 30.09 -4.42
C PHE A 151 -1.48 28.59 -4.26
N ARG A 152 -2.46 28.18 -3.44
CA ARG A 152 -2.81 26.76 -3.24
C ARG A 152 -3.79 26.26 -4.29
N ARG A 153 -4.31 27.16 -5.14
CA ARG A 153 -5.24 26.84 -6.22
C ARG A 153 -4.74 27.41 -7.54
N PRO A 154 -3.60 26.94 -8.09
CA PRO A 154 -3.21 27.32 -9.44
C PRO A 154 -4.22 26.79 -10.47
N TYR A 155 -4.68 27.66 -11.36
CA TYR A 155 -5.53 27.36 -12.49
C TYR A 155 -4.70 27.31 -13.77
N TYR A 156 -5.05 26.38 -14.65
CA TYR A 156 -4.47 26.23 -15.97
C TYR A 156 -5.60 26.41 -16.99
N PRO A 157 -5.64 27.50 -17.76
CA PRO A 157 -6.71 27.75 -18.70
C PRO A 157 -6.60 26.74 -19.85
N SER A 158 -7.66 25.96 -20.05
CA SER A 158 -7.77 25.03 -21.17
C SER A 158 -8.93 25.42 -22.09
N SER A 159 -8.72 25.29 -23.39
CA SER A 159 -9.76 25.56 -24.39
C SER A 159 -10.63 24.32 -24.60
N LEU A 160 -11.95 24.50 -24.55
CA LEU A 160 -12.91 23.47 -24.93
C LEU A 160 -13.34 23.72 -26.39
N ARG A 161 -12.79 22.96 -27.35
CA ARG A 161 -13.20 23.04 -28.77
C ARG A 161 -14.11 21.88 -29.16
N VAL A 162 -15.08 22.17 -30.03
CA VAL A 162 -15.98 21.19 -30.65
C VAL A 162 -15.90 21.35 -32.14
N GLU A 163 -15.45 20.31 -32.84
CA GLU A 163 -15.70 20.20 -34.27
C GLU A 163 -16.68 19.06 -34.53
N PRO A 164 -17.70 19.26 -35.38
CA PRO A 164 -18.50 18.16 -35.87
C PRO A 164 -17.58 17.29 -36.74
N SER A 165 -17.60 15.98 -36.50
CA SER A 165 -16.90 15.01 -37.33
C SER A 165 -17.39 15.10 -38.79
N GLN A 166 -16.70 15.90 -39.61
CA GLN A 166 -16.60 15.62 -41.02
C GLN A 166 -15.32 14.82 -41.22
N GLU A 167 -15.44 13.73 -41.97
CA GLU A 167 -14.32 12.99 -42.54
C GLU A 167 -13.46 13.97 -43.36
N SER A 168 -12.46 14.60 -42.75
CA SER A 168 -11.40 15.28 -43.48
C SER A 168 -10.09 14.57 -43.16
N VAL A 169 -9.73 13.72 -44.12
CA VAL A 169 -8.38 13.48 -44.63
C VAL A 169 -7.27 13.51 -43.57
N LEU A 170 -6.69 12.34 -43.33
CA LEU A 170 -5.30 12.19 -42.87
C LEU A 170 -4.40 13.10 -43.71
N GLU A 171 -4.18 14.34 -43.28
CA GLU A 171 -2.90 14.96 -43.50
C GLU A 171 -1.93 14.15 -42.64
N GLN A 172 -1.07 13.42 -43.33
CA GLN A 172 0.08 12.72 -42.78
C GLN A 172 0.98 13.77 -42.12
N VAL A 173 0.66 14.17 -40.89
CA VAL A 173 1.65 14.77 -39.99
C VAL A 173 2.60 13.62 -39.70
N GLU A 174 3.85 13.77 -40.12
CA GLU A 174 4.94 12.83 -39.84
C GLU A 174 4.83 12.38 -38.37
N ALA A 175 4.84 11.06 -38.15
CA ALA A 175 4.73 10.50 -36.81
C ALA A 175 5.92 10.97 -35.97
N LEU A 176 5.75 12.10 -35.28
CA LEU A 176 6.71 12.62 -34.31
C LEU A 176 6.96 11.53 -33.27
N ASP A 177 8.23 11.25 -33.00
CA ASP A 177 8.63 10.28 -31.98
C ASP A 177 7.94 10.68 -30.65
N PRO A 178 7.12 9.83 -30.01
CA PRO A 178 6.48 10.14 -28.74
C PRO A 178 7.49 10.52 -27.65
N TYR A 179 8.75 10.09 -27.78
CA TYR A 179 9.84 10.51 -26.91
C TYR A 179 10.30 11.95 -27.17
N ASP A 180 10.25 12.45 -28.41
CA ASP A 180 10.55 13.85 -28.74
C ASP A 180 9.47 14.78 -28.15
N HIS A 181 8.19 14.39 -28.25
CA HIS A 181 7.10 15.17 -27.64
C HIS A 181 7.24 15.25 -26.11
N ALA A 182 7.56 14.13 -25.46
CA ALA A 182 7.79 14.09 -24.02
C ALA A 182 8.98 14.95 -23.58
N GLU A 183 10.07 14.93 -24.33
CA GLU A 183 11.27 15.75 -24.07
C GLU A 183 10.95 17.24 -24.18
N THR A 184 10.29 17.66 -25.25
CA THR A 184 9.88 19.05 -25.47
C THR A 184 8.87 19.53 -24.42
N PHE A 185 7.87 18.71 -24.09
CA PHE A 185 6.91 19.00 -23.02
C PHE A 185 7.61 19.22 -21.68
N MET A 186 8.57 18.35 -21.35
CA MET A 186 9.28 18.41 -20.09
C MET A 186 10.28 19.55 -20.01
N ALA A 187 10.89 19.94 -21.13
CA ALA A 187 11.71 21.13 -21.19
C ALA A 187 10.89 22.41 -20.90
N LYS A 188 9.67 22.53 -21.44
CA LYS A 188 8.75 23.64 -21.12
C LYS A 188 8.35 23.64 -19.65
N PHE A 189 7.99 22.49 -19.09
CA PHE A 189 7.67 22.37 -17.66
C PHE A 189 8.88 22.74 -16.77
N GLY A 190 10.08 22.28 -17.13
CA GLY A 190 11.33 22.63 -16.45
C GLY A 190 11.62 24.14 -16.46
N LEU A 191 11.36 24.82 -17.58
CA LEU A 191 11.46 26.28 -17.68
C LEU A 191 10.51 26.97 -16.71
N LEU A 192 9.25 26.53 -16.62
CA LEU A 192 8.29 27.09 -15.68
C LEU A 192 8.71 26.88 -14.22
N VAL A 193 9.16 25.67 -13.86
CA VAL A 193 9.66 25.35 -12.51
C VAL A 193 10.86 26.22 -12.14
N LEU A 194 11.78 26.44 -13.09
CA LEU A 194 12.95 27.30 -12.92
C LEU A 194 12.57 28.78 -12.77
N GLN A 195 11.64 29.28 -13.58
CA GLN A 195 11.09 30.64 -13.47
C GLN A 195 10.39 30.87 -12.13
N LEU A 196 9.65 29.88 -11.63
CA LEU A 196 9.05 29.90 -10.29
C LEU A 196 10.10 29.96 -9.18
N GLN A 197 11.19 29.18 -9.31
CA GLN A 197 12.27 29.14 -8.33
C GLN A 197 13.02 30.47 -8.23
N LEU A 198 13.36 31.05 -9.39
CA LEU A 198 14.05 32.34 -9.46
C LEU A 198 13.09 33.52 -9.29
N GLN A 199 11.78 33.25 -9.31
CA GLN A 199 10.71 34.23 -9.32
C GLN A 199 10.97 35.32 -10.37
N GLN A 200 11.25 34.88 -11.60
CA GLN A 200 11.59 35.74 -12.71
C GLN A 200 11.06 35.14 -14.00
N ALA A 201 10.38 35.96 -14.81
CA ALA A 201 10.02 35.57 -16.17
C ALA A 201 11.27 35.64 -17.07
N PHE A 202 11.46 34.62 -17.89
CA PHE A 202 12.56 34.58 -18.84
C PHE A 202 12.13 35.16 -20.18
N PRO A 203 12.87 36.12 -20.75
CA PRO A 203 12.62 36.54 -22.12
C PRO A 203 12.96 35.37 -23.06
N LEU A 204 11.98 34.95 -23.85
CA LEU A 204 12.19 34.04 -24.97
C LEU A 204 12.62 34.91 -26.17
N GLU A 205 13.71 34.53 -26.85
CA GLU A 205 14.23 35.27 -28.00
C GLU A 205 13.34 35.01 -29.23
N THR A 206 13.26 35.94 -30.17
CA THR A 206 12.39 35.81 -31.38
C THR A 206 12.77 34.63 -32.29
N GLU A 207 13.96 34.07 -32.11
CA GLU A 207 14.43 32.85 -32.80
C GLU A 207 13.85 31.56 -32.17
N ASP A 208 13.19 31.65 -31.00
CA ASP A 208 12.56 30.54 -30.28
C ASP A 208 11.13 30.21 -30.80
N GLN A 209 10.67 30.79 -31.91
CA GLN A 209 9.30 30.59 -32.44
C GLN A 209 9.22 29.66 -33.66
N SER A 210 10.34 29.14 -34.17
CA SER A 210 10.35 28.36 -35.43
C SER A 210 10.81 26.91 -35.36
N ASP A 211 11.39 26.42 -34.25
CA ASP A 211 11.94 25.06 -34.16
C ASP A 211 11.46 24.31 -32.90
N ASP A 212 11.03 23.06 -33.04
CA ASP A 212 10.51 22.21 -31.93
C ASP A 212 11.51 21.96 -30.78
N ILE A 213 12.79 22.29 -30.97
CA ILE A 213 13.89 22.07 -30.03
C ILE A 213 14.16 23.30 -29.12
N TRP A 214 13.54 24.46 -29.42
CA TRP A 214 13.78 25.69 -28.66
C TRP A 214 13.61 25.55 -27.14
N PRO A 215 12.64 24.78 -26.59
CA PRO A 215 12.47 24.68 -25.14
C PRO A 215 13.66 24.01 -24.46
N LEU A 216 14.27 23.02 -25.12
CA LEU A 216 15.43 22.30 -24.59
C LEU A 216 16.67 23.19 -24.58
N ILE A 217 16.88 23.95 -25.66
CA ILE A 217 17.99 24.92 -25.77
C ILE A 217 17.83 26.02 -24.72
N ALA A 218 16.62 26.58 -24.59
CA ALA A 218 16.32 27.61 -23.60
C ALA A 218 16.52 27.08 -22.17
N LEU A 219 15.99 25.90 -21.84
CA LEU A 219 16.17 25.30 -20.52
C LEU A 219 17.65 25.05 -20.23
N GLY A 220 18.39 24.49 -21.18
CA GLY A 220 19.82 24.19 -21.01
C GLY A 220 20.66 25.45 -20.82
N ARG A 221 20.32 26.53 -21.53
CA ARG A 221 20.95 27.84 -21.40
C ARG A 221 20.73 28.44 -20.00
N TYR A 222 19.48 28.54 -19.57
CA TYR A 222 19.14 29.10 -18.26
C TYR A 222 19.59 28.21 -17.10
N TYR A 223 19.49 26.89 -17.25
CA TYR A 223 20.05 25.96 -16.26
C TYR A 223 21.55 26.19 -16.08
N ASN A 224 22.32 26.28 -17.16
CA ASN A 224 23.76 26.53 -17.04
C ASN A 224 24.11 27.88 -16.40
N ASP A 225 23.31 28.91 -16.64
CA ASP A 225 23.51 30.23 -16.04
C ASP A 225 23.19 30.23 -14.52
N PHE A 226 22.27 29.37 -14.05
CA PHE A 226 21.76 29.41 -12.67
C PHE A 226 21.96 28.15 -11.83
N LYS A 227 22.53 27.06 -12.37
CA LYS A 227 22.63 25.72 -11.71
C LYS A 227 23.27 25.71 -10.32
N GLU A 228 24.13 26.67 -10.01
CA GLU A 228 24.78 26.79 -8.70
C GLU A 228 23.88 27.48 -7.65
N SER A 229 22.72 28.01 -8.05
CA SER A 229 21.86 28.86 -7.22
C SER A 229 20.40 28.41 -7.11
N ILE A 230 20.06 27.28 -7.73
CA ILE A 230 18.67 26.79 -7.84
C ILE A 230 18.36 25.62 -6.89
N GLU A 231 19.23 25.35 -5.91
CA GLU A 231 18.90 24.39 -4.85
C GLU A 231 17.60 24.82 -4.14
N PRO A 232 16.68 23.88 -3.84
CA PRO A 232 16.86 22.42 -3.90
C PRO A 232 16.35 21.74 -5.18
N ILE A 233 15.94 22.49 -6.21
CA ILE A 233 15.30 21.91 -7.41
C ILE A 233 16.28 21.48 -8.51
N LYS A 234 17.59 21.51 -8.25
CA LYS A 234 18.63 21.23 -9.25
C LYS A 234 18.42 19.88 -9.93
N GLU A 235 18.22 18.81 -9.15
CA GLU A 235 17.98 17.46 -9.65
C GLU A 235 16.66 17.34 -10.45
N VAL A 236 15.67 18.18 -10.12
CA VAL A 236 14.38 18.22 -10.85
C VAL A 236 14.57 18.85 -12.22
N VAL A 237 15.31 19.96 -12.30
CA VAL A 237 15.57 20.64 -13.57
C VAL A 237 16.50 19.79 -14.46
N ASP A 238 17.50 19.12 -13.87
CA ASP A 238 18.32 18.11 -14.56
C ASP A 238 17.46 17.00 -15.15
N ALA A 239 16.51 16.46 -14.39
CA ALA A 239 15.60 15.43 -14.88
C ALA A 239 14.68 15.91 -16.00
N CYS A 240 14.25 17.18 -15.99
CA CYS A 240 13.49 17.77 -17.10
C CYS A 240 14.35 17.91 -18.36
N LEU A 241 15.63 18.24 -18.23
CA LEU A 241 16.58 18.37 -19.34
C LEU A 241 16.91 17.02 -19.98
N ASP A 242 17.17 16.00 -19.17
CA ASP A 242 17.55 14.65 -19.63
C ASP A 242 16.37 13.66 -19.65
N PHE A 243 15.14 14.17 -19.79
CA PHE A 243 13.93 13.37 -19.58
C PHE A 243 13.84 12.18 -20.55
N ARG A 244 14.24 12.37 -21.80
CA ARG A 244 14.30 11.30 -22.80
C ARG A 244 15.20 10.15 -22.37
N ARG A 245 16.38 10.45 -21.82
CA ARG A 245 17.31 9.43 -21.30
C ARG A 245 16.66 8.64 -20.17
N HIS A 246 15.94 9.29 -19.28
CA HIS A 246 15.23 8.62 -18.19
C HIS A 246 14.08 7.71 -18.68
N LEU A 247 13.41 8.08 -19.77
CA LEU A 247 12.42 7.20 -20.41
C LEU A 247 13.03 5.89 -20.94
N PHE A 248 14.30 5.91 -21.36
CA PHE A 248 15.02 4.70 -21.81
C PHE A 248 15.65 3.91 -20.66
N GLU A 249 16.19 4.56 -19.63
CA GLU A 249 16.97 3.89 -18.58
C GLU A 249 16.12 3.24 -17.48
N ASP A 250 14.93 3.80 -17.18
CA ASP A 250 14.14 3.35 -16.03
C ASP A 250 13.22 2.16 -16.36
N LEU A 251 13.09 1.73 -17.64
CA LEU A 251 12.16 0.67 -18.08
C LEU A 251 12.71 -0.14 -19.28
N ASP A 252 12.94 -1.46 -19.10
CA ASP A 252 13.26 -2.39 -20.19
C ASP A 252 12.02 -2.70 -21.06
N ALA A 253 12.26 -2.90 -22.36
CA ALA A 253 11.27 -3.11 -23.41
C ALA A 253 10.30 -4.29 -23.15
N GLN A 254 9.16 -4.02 -22.54
CA GLN A 254 7.91 -4.78 -22.70
C GLN A 254 6.71 -3.83 -22.81
N GLU A 255 5.61 -4.36 -23.36
CA GLU A 255 4.41 -3.73 -23.96
C GLU A 255 3.62 -2.72 -23.09
N GLU A 256 4.27 -1.70 -22.53
CA GLU A 256 3.65 -0.61 -21.78
C GLU A 256 3.49 0.65 -22.65
N SER A 257 2.38 1.38 -22.47
CA SER A 257 2.10 2.61 -23.24
C SER A 257 3.05 3.76 -22.89
N ASP A 258 3.38 4.61 -23.86
CA ASP A 258 4.32 5.73 -23.66
C ASP A 258 3.86 6.72 -22.57
N ALA A 259 2.53 6.91 -22.44
CA ALA A 259 1.95 7.73 -21.36
C ALA A 259 2.17 7.13 -19.97
N PHE A 260 2.20 5.80 -19.85
CA PHE A 260 2.50 5.13 -18.59
C PHE A 260 3.97 5.28 -18.21
N LYS A 261 4.88 5.08 -19.19
CA LYS A 261 6.32 5.29 -19.01
C LYS A 261 6.62 6.73 -18.58
N PHE A 262 6.02 7.70 -19.27
CA PHE A 262 6.09 9.12 -18.90
C PHE A 262 5.71 9.36 -17.45
N ARG A 263 4.54 8.89 -17.02
CA ARG A 263 4.03 9.12 -15.65
C ARG A 263 4.92 8.48 -14.59
N ILE A 264 5.51 7.31 -14.85
CA ILE A 264 6.46 6.68 -13.92
C ILE A 264 7.72 7.51 -13.78
N VAL A 265 8.32 7.91 -14.90
CA VAL A 265 9.56 8.69 -14.90
C VAL A 265 9.32 10.07 -14.28
N PHE A 266 8.24 10.74 -14.67
CA PHE A 266 7.80 12.01 -14.10
C PHE A 266 7.56 11.92 -12.58
N TYR A 267 6.84 10.88 -12.12
CA TYR A 267 6.61 10.67 -10.69
C TYR A 267 7.91 10.53 -9.92
N LYS A 268 8.81 9.65 -10.38
CA LYS A 268 10.05 9.31 -9.69
C LYS A 268 11.06 10.47 -9.70
N ARG A 269 11.25 11.09 -10.86
CA ARG A 269 12.35 12.04 -11.11
C ARG A 269 11.98 13.50 -10.84
N ILE A 270 10.69 13.84 -10.83
CA ILE A 270 10.22 15.24 -10.76
C ILE A 270 9.25 15.45 -9.59
N MET A 271 8.10 14.79 -9.63
CA MET A 271 7.03 15.04 -8.64
C MET A 271 7.45 14.65 -7.22
N MET A 272 8.09 13.50 -7.05
CA MET A 272 8.54 13.03 -5.74
C MET A 272 9.63 13.92 -5.12
N PRO A 273 10.69 14.33 -5.83
CA PRO A 273 11.62 15.33 -5.32
C PRO A 273 10.95 16.65 -4.95
N LEU A 274 10.04 17.18 -5.78
CA LEU A 274 9.28 18.41 -5.45
C LEU A 274 8.42 18.24 -4.20
N ARG A 275 7.82 17.06 -4.00
CA ARG A 275 7.08 16.72 -2.78
C ARG A 275 7.97 16.70 -1.55
N VAL A 276 9.17 16.11 -1.65
CA VAL A 276 10.14 16.08 -0.55
C VAL A 276 10.61 17.50 -0.23
N ILE A 277 10.89 18.32 -1.24
CA ILE A 277 11.23 19.74 -1.09
C ILE A 277 10.13 20.50 -0.35
N LEU A 278 8.86 20.28 -0.71
CA LEU A 278 7.72 20.87 -0.02
C LEU A 278 7.62 20.40 1.44
N GLN A 279 7.78 19.11 1.69
CA GLN A 279 7.70 18.52 3.03
C GLN A 279 8.82 19.00 3.97
N LEU A 280 10.04 19.10 3.45
CA LEU A 280 11.20 19.53 4.24
C LEU A 280 11.15 21.03 4.55
N ASN A 281 10.73 21.85 3.59
CA ASN A 281 10.74 23.31 3.75
C ASN A 281 9.43 23.87 4.34
N PHE A 282 8.29 23.19 4.14
CA PHE A 282 6.96 23.65 4.55
C PHE A 282 6.04 22.50 5.02
N PRO A 283 6.39 21.80 6.13
CA PRO A 283 5.69 20.60 6.58
C PRO A 283 4.22 20.82 6.96
N ASP A 284 3.85 22.02 7.42
CA ASP A 284 2.47 22.36 7.75
C ASP A 284 1.60 22.48 6.50
N VAL A 285 2.12 23.14 5.46
CA VAL A 285 1.45 23.25 4.16
C VAL A 285 1.34 21.87 3.50
N ALA A 286 2.39 21.05 3.59
CA ALA A 286 2.36 19.68 3.09
C ALA A 286 1.31 18.81 3.80
N ARG A 287 1.14 18.96 5.12
CA ARG A 287 0.10 18.25 5.89
C ARG A 287 -1.30 18.71 5.50
N GLU A 288 -1.50 20.01 5.33
CA GLU A 288 -2.81 20.58 4.98
C GLU A 288 -3.28 20.14 3.57
N ILE A 289 -2.37 20.10 2.59
CA ILE A 289 -2.66 19.58 1.24
C ILE A 289 -3.04 18.09 1.27
N VAL A 290 -2.44 17.30 2.17
CA VAL A 290 -2.77 15.88 2.38
C VAL A 290 -4.10 15.71 3.14
N CYS A 291 -4.42 16.58 4.09
CA CYS A 291 -5.68 16.54 4.84
C CYS A 291 -6.89 16.92 3.98
N ASN A 292 -6.75 17.87 3.05
CA ASN A 292 -7.84 18.30 2.16
C ASN A 292 -8.14 17.33 1.00
N THR A 293 -7.39 16.23 0.87
CA THR A 293 -7.62 15.17 -0.14
C THR A 293 -8.32 13.92 0.43
N ILE A 294 -8.66 13.93 1.73
CA ILE A 294 -9.45 12.88 2.39
C ILE A 294 -10.79 13.51 2.79
N PRO A 295 -11.95 13.01 2.31
CA PRO A 295 -13.25 13.48 2.80
C PRO A 295 -13.34 13.23 4.31
N GLN A 296 -13.56 14.29 5.09
CA GLN A 296 -13.91 14.15 6.50
C GLN A 296 -15.31 13.53 6.59
N GLU A 297 -15.45 12.39 7.26
CA GLU A 297 -16.74 11.81 7.60
C GLU A 297 -17.43 12.73 8.62
N GLU A 298 -18.52 13.37 8.19
CA GLU A 298 -19.34 14.21 9.07
C GLU A 298 -20.09 13.38 10.12
N HIS A 299 -20.20 13.99 11.29
CA HIS A 299 -20.90 13.52 12.48
C HIS A 299 -22.29 12.95 12.19
N GLN A 300 -22.52 11.72 12.66
CA GLN A 300 -23.87 11.21 12.88
C GLN A 300 -24.56 12.02 13.99
N GLN A 301 -25.43 12.93 13.56
CA GLN A 301 -26.50 13.45 14.41
C GLN A 301 -27.55 12.34 14.60
N THR A 302 -27.79 12.06 15.89
CA THR A 302 -28.91 11.36 16.48
C THR A 302 -30.24 11.57 15.74
N LEU A 303 -30.89 10.46 15.36
CA LEU A 303 -32.34 10.40 15.19
C LEU A 303 -32.89 9.13 15.84
N ASP A 304 -34.04 9.33 16.47
CA ASP A 304 -34.64 8.49 17.49
C ASP A 304 -35.07 7.07 17.06
N SER A 305 -35.10 6.24 18.10
CA SER A 305 -35.71 4.93 18.28
C SER A 305 -36.97 4.59 17.45
N GLN A 306 -36.95 3.45 16.75
CA GLN A 306 -37.97 2.39 16.81
C GLN A 306 -37.36 1.01 16.47
N PRO A 307 -37.83 -0.10 17.08
CA PRO A 307 -37.24 -1.43 16.90
C PRO A 307 -37.77 -2.12 15.62
N PRO A 308 -36.95 -2.90 14.89
CA PRO A 308 -37.43 -3.62 13.73
C PRO A 308 -38.19 -4.89 14.15
N GLU A 309 -39.38 -5.06 13.59
CA GLU A 309 -40.17 -6.28 13.66
C GLU A 309 -39.43 -7.46 12.98
N ARG A 310 -39.50 -8.63 13.61
CA ARG A 310 -39.05 -9.91 13.05
C ARG A 310 -39.99 -10.36 11.92
N PRO A 311 -39.48 -10.94 10.82
CA PRO A 311 -40.23 -11.90 10.03
C PRO A 311 -39.88 -13.33 10.45
N THR A 312 -40.91 -14.10 10.79
CA THR A 312 -40.90 -15.56 10.97
C THR A 312 -40.68 -16.31 9.64
N PRO A 313 -40.27 -17.60 9.69
CA PRO A 313 -39.66 -18.31 8.59
C PRO A 313 -40.68 -18.93 7.63
N VAL A 314 -40.37 -18.88 6.33
CA VAL A 314 -41.03 -19.72 5.31
C VAL A 314 -40.02 -20.79 4.87
N GLU A 315 -40.30 -22.04 5.24
CA GLU A 315 -39.68 -23.21 4.64
C GLU A 315 -40.07 -23.31 3.16
N LEU A 316 -39.08 -23.39 2.29
CA LEU A 316 -39.23 -23.99 0.96
C LEU A 316 -38.04 -24.92 0.72
N ASN A 317 -38.31 -26.21 0.91
CA ASN A 317 -37.53 -27.30 0.36
C ASN A 317 -37.39 -27.13 -1.16
N GLY A 318 -36.15 -27.08 -1.65
CA GLY A 318 -35.86 -27.00 -3.08
C GLY A 318 -34.38 -27.20 -3.35
N VAL A 319 -34.02 -28.40 -3.77
CA VAL A 319 -32.70 -28.80 -4.26
C VAL A 319 -32.21 -27.79 -5.31
N SER A 320 -31.10 -27.08 -5.03
CA SER A 320 -30.48 -26.16 -5.99
C SER A 320 -29.36 -26.87 -6.76
N PRO A 321 -29.36 -26.84 -8.11
CA PRO A 321 -28.32 -27.47 -8.91
C PRO A 321 -27.03 -26.64 -8.87
N ARG A 322 -25.89 -27.33 -8.73
CA ARG A 322 -24.55 -26.76 -8.91
C ARG A 322 -24.47 -26.01 -10.25
N ARG A 323 -24.50 -24.68 -10.23
CA ARG A 323 -24.00 -23.87 -11.34
C ARG A 323 -22.49 -23.69 -11.16
N LEU A 324 -21.72 -24.37 -12.00
CA LEU A 324 -20.36 -23.99 -12.32
C LEU A 324 -20.42 -22.61 -13.00
N SER A 325 -20.07 -21.55 -12.27
CA SER A 325 -19.87 -20.23 -12.86
C SER A 325 -18.46 -20.17 -13.44
N TYR A 326 -18.36 -20.22 -14.77
CA TYR A 326 -17.18 -19.69 -15.46
C TYR A 326 -17.18 -18.16 -15.29
N PRO A 327 -16.03 -17.51 -15.07
CA PRO A 327 -15.99 -16.05 -14.98
C PRO A 327 -16.44 -15.44 -16.32
N GLU A 328 -17.50 -14.64 -16.29
CA GLU A 328 -18.08 -13.94 -17.46
C GLU A 328 -17.16 -12.85 -18.04
N PHE A 329 -16.10 -12.47 -17.32
CA PHE A 329 -15.16 -11.42 -17.71
C PHE A 329 -13.72 -11.93 -17.53
N VAL A 330 -12.92 -11.83 -18.59
CA VAL A 330 -11.51 -12.29 -18.63
C VAL A 330 -10.54 -11.15 -18.30
N GLY A 331 -11.05 -9.97 -17.96
CA GLY A 331 -10.25 -8.79 -17.64
C GLY A 331 -11.07 -7.72 -16.95
N GLU A 332 -10.37 -6.89 -16.18
CA GLU A 332 -10.92 -5.72 -15.51
C GLU A 332 -10.27 -4.46 -16.09
N THR A 333 -11.00 -3.35 -16.08
CA THR A 333 -10.39 -2.06 -16.42
C THR A 333 -9.53 -1.61 -15.24
N MET A 334 -8.30 -1.12 -15.49
CA MET A 334 -7.38 -0.65 -14.45
C MET A 334 -7.82 0.70 -13.82
N LEU A 335 -9.08 1.11 -14.03
CA LEU A 335 -9.70 2.36 -13.59
C LEU A 335 -9.94 2.42 -12.08
N GLN A 336 -9.99 1.28 -11.41
CA GLN A 336 -9.97 1.19 -9.96
C GLN A 336 -8.62 0.61 -9.55
N ARG A 337 -7.95 1.25 -8.58
CA ARG A 337 -6.84 0.59 -7.90
C ARG A 337 -7.44 -0.63 -7.23
N PHE A 338 -7.15 -1.83 -7.75
CA PHE A 338 -7.41 -3.06 -7.03
C PHE A 338 -6.71 -2.90 -5.68
N ARG A 339 -7.49 -2.69 -4.62
CA ARG A 339 -7.01 -2.90 -3.26
C ARG A 339 -7.24 -4.38 -3.06
N PRO A 340 -6.21 -5.23 -3.23
CA PRO A 340 -6.37 -6.65 -3.00
C PRO A 340 -6.80 -6.81 -1.55
N ALA A 341 -8.09 -7.11 -1.40
CA ALA A 341 -8.71 -7.15 -0.11
C ALA A 341 -8.20 -8.39 0.62
N SER A 342 -8.06 -8.29 1.94
CA SER A 342 -7.84 -9.46 2.80
C SER A 342 -8.87 -10.55 2.51
N THR A 343 -10.10 -10.19 2.11
CA THR A 343 -11.15 -11.11 1.69
C THR A 343 -10.76 -11.99 0.50
N GLU A 344 -10.13 -11.44 -0.55
CA GLU A 344 -9.65 -12.23 -1.69
C GLU A 344 -8.47 -13.14 -1.29
N TRP A 345 -7.60 -12.66 -0.39
CA TRP A 345 -6.54 -13.49 0.18
C TRP A 345 -7.13 -14.69 0.95
N PHE A 346 -8.14 -14.47 1.80
CA PHE A 346 -8.81 -15.55 2.54
C PHE A 346 -9.59 -16.48 1.61
N LYS A 347 -10.24 -15.97 0.56
CA LYS A 347 -10.92 -16.81 -0.44
C LYS A 347 -9.97 -17.82 -1.09
N ARG A 348 -8.76 -17.39 -1.46
CA ARG A 348 -7.74 -18.30 -2.00
C ARG A 348 -7.19 -19.27 -0.96
N LEU A 349 -7.13 -18.86 0.31
CA LEU A 349 -6.83 -19.77 1.41
C LEU A 349 -7.94 -20.82 1.58
N ASP A 350 -9.21 -20.43 1.41
CA ASP A 350 -10.36 -21.35 1.48
C ASP A 350 -10.33 -22.38 0.35
N ASP A 351 -9.97 -21.98 -0.87
CA ASP A 351 -9.74 -22.89 -1.99
C ASP A 351 -8.67 -23.94 -1.64
N LEU A 352 -7.57 -23.53 -1.00
CA LEU A 352 -6.56 -24.46 -0.48
C LEU A 352 -7.11 -25.35 0.65
N ASN A 353 -7.92 -24.79 1.55
CA ASN A 353 -8.48 -25.49 2.70
C ASN A 353 -9.41 -26.64 2.29
N GLU A 354 -10.06 -26.57 1.12
CA GLU A 354 -10.81 -27.69 0.53
C GLU A 354 -9.93 -28.95 0.40
N TYR A 355 -8.66 -28.77 0.05
CA TYR A 355 -7.69 -29.84 -0.12
C TYR A 355 -6.91 -30.18 1.14
N LEU A 356 -6.71 -29.24 2.07
CA LEU A 356 -5.99 -29.51 3.32
C LEU A 356 -6.87 -30.17 4.40
N THR A 357 -8.19 -30.04 4.33
CA THR A 357 -9.10 -30.58 5.37
C THR A 357 -9.35 -32.08 5.19
N ALA A 358 -9.40 -32.85 6.27
CA ALA A 358 -9.79 -34.27 6.18
C ALA A 358 -11.24 -34.38 5.70
N GLN A 359 -11.53 -35.28 4.76
CA GLN A 359 -12.91 -35.69 4.52
C GLN A 359 -13.24 -36.75 5.56
N THR A 360 -14.06 -36.40 6.55
CA THR A 360 -14.68 -37.40 7.41
C THR A 360 -15.51 -38.33 6.52
N CYS A 361 -15.33 -39.63 6.72
CA CYS A 361 -16.06 -40.66 5.98
C CYS A 361 -17.52 -40.71 6.42
N GLU A 362 -18.35 -39.74 6.02
CA GLU A 362 -19.81 -39.84 6.15
C GLU A 362 -20.43 -40.77 5.07
N LYS A 363 -19.63 -41.38 4.18
CA LYS A 363 -20.14 -42.22 3.07
C LYS A 363 -19.48 -43.59 2.88
N ILE A 364 -18.69 -44.09 3.83
CA ILE A 364 -18.11 -45.45 3.76
C ILE A 364 -18.76 -46.35 4.82
N ALA A 365 -20.09 -46.49 4.77
CA ALA A 365 -20.84 -47.41 5.63
C ALA A 365 -21.29 -48.69 4.89
N HIS A 366 -20.66 -49.05 3.77
CA HIS A 366 -21.13 -50.15 2.92
C HIS A 366 -20.06 -51.11 2.40
N THR A 367 -19.05 -51.44 3.20
CA THR A 367 -18.30 -52.69 3.00
C THR A 367 -17.73 -53.19 4.33
N TYR A 368 -18.23 -54.32 4.81
CA TYR A 368 -17.81 -54.99 6.03
C TYR A 368 -16.46 -55.70 5.77
N GLU A 369 -15.39 -55.17 6.36
CA GLU A 369 -14.09 -55.81 6.73
C GLU A 369 -12.95 -54.76 6.77
N ILE A 370 -13.08 -53.62 6.08
CA ILE A 370 -12.09 -52.51 6.10
C ILE A 370 -12.35 -51.53 7.28
N THR A 371 -13.47 -51.66 7.97
CA THR A 371 -14.01 -50.64 8.89
C THR A 371 -13.23 -50.51 10.19
N ALA A 372 -12.70 -51.59 10.77
CA ALA A 372 -12.05 -51.54 12.10
C ALA A 372 -10.74 -50.74 12.11
N HIS A 373 -9.84 -50.96 11.15
CA HIS A 373 -8.59 -50.21 11.03
C HIS A 373 -8.80 -48.74 10.62
N ILE A 374 -9.83 -48.45 9.81
CA ILE A 374 -10.21 -47.08 9.48
C ILE A 374 -10.78 -46.37 10.72
N CYS A 375 -11.57 -47.06 11.55
CA CYS A 375 -12.10 -46.51 12.80
C CYS A 375 -11.00 -46.22 13.82
N GLU A 376 -10.08 -47.15 14.08
CA GLU A 376 -8.95 -46.93 15.01
C GLU A 376 -8.00 -45.81 14.55
N SER A 377 -7.70 -45.74 13.24
CA SER A 377 -6.86 -44.68 12.69
C SER A 377 -7.54 -43.31 12.70
N ASN A 378 -8.87 -43.25 12.54
CA ASN A 378 -9.65 -42.03 12.68
C ASN A 378 -9.74 -41.57 14.14
N GLU A 379 -9.99 -42.45 15.10
CA GLU A 379 -10.00 -42.09 16.53
C GLU A 379 -8.62 -41.56 16.99
N THR A 380 -7.55 -42.20 16.52
CA THR A 380 -6.18 -41.75 16.80
C THR A 380 -5.87 -40.39 16.16
N TYR A 381 -6.36 -40.12 14.95
CA TYR A 381 -6.23 -38.82 14.28
C TYR A 381 -7.05 -37.73 15.01
N GLU A 382 -8.30 -38.02 15.36
CA GLU A 382 -9.18 -37.08 16.05
C GLU A 382 -8.67 -36.71 17.45
N ALA A 383 -7.97 -37.63 18.13
CA ALA A 383 -7.31 -37.38 19.41
C ALA A 383 -5.96 -36.65 19.29
N ASN A 384 -5.35 -36.57 18.10
CA ASN A 384 -3.99 -36.04 17.89
C ASN A 384 -3.99 -34.65 17.24
N ARG A 385 -4.73 -33.72 17.86
CA ARG A 385 -4.81 -32.31 17.45
C ARG A 385 -3.45 -31.61 17.56
N VAL A 386 -3.21 -30.64 16.69
CA VAL A 386 -2.00 -29.82 16.77
C VAL A 386 -2.11 -28.88 17.97
N LYS A 387 -1.06 -28.86 18.79
CA LYS A 387 -1.01 -28.05 20.00
C LYS A 387 -0.25 -26.75 19.74
N ILE A 388 -0.85 -25.60 20.02
CA ILE A 388 -0.25 -24.29 19.76
C ILE A 388 -0.23 -23.48 21.06
N ALA A 389 0.96 -23.06 21.49
CA ALA A 389 1.08 -22.07 22.55
C ALA A 389 1.02 -20.65 21.97
N VAL A 390 0.21 -19.79 22.58
CA VAL A 390 0.10 -18.37 22.24
C VAL A 390 0.64 -17.57 23.41
N ILE A 391 1.78 -16.89 23.22
CA ILE A 391 2.44 -16.12 24.28
C ILE A 391 2.20 -14.63 24.01
N ASP A 392 1.29 -14.02 24.78
CA ASP A 392 0.72 -12.70 24.47
C ASP A 392 0.15 -12.00 25.73
N SER A 393 -0.76 -11.03 25.55
CA SER A 393 -1.46 -10.30 26.61
C SER A 393 -2.59 -11.08 27.28
N GLY A 394 -2.80 -12.35 26.89
CA GLY A 394 -3.77 -13.25 27.51
C GLY A 394 -5.01 -13.47 26.63
N LEU A 395 -6.14 -13.75 27.28
CA LEU A 395 -7.42 -14.09 26.64
C LEU A 395 -8.55 -13.56 27.52
N TRP A 396 -9.65 -13.13 26.91
CA TRP A 396 -10.86 -12.75 27.63
C TRP A 396 -11.37 -13.88 28.54
N GLU A 397 -11.79 -13.53 29.74
CA GLU A 397 -12.12 -14.48 30.82
C GLU A 397 -13.19 -15.49 30.41
N GLU A 398 -14.20 -15.03 29.69
CA GLU A 398 -15.30 -15.84 29.16
C GLU A 398 -14.85 -16.97 28.23
N ARG A 399 -13.65 -16.86 27.63
CA ARG A 399 -13.08 -17.85 26.72
C ARG A 399 -12.02 -18.74 27.37
N GLN A 400 -11.55 -18.41 28.57
CA GLN A 400 -10.51 -19.19 29.25
C GLN A 400 -10.97 -20.61 29.61
N GLY A 401 -12.29 -20.82 29.69
CA GLY A 401 -12.92 -22.13 29.97
C GLY A 401 -13.31 -22.94 28.73
N ASP A 402 -13.00 -22.47 27.52
CA ASP A 402 -13.28 -23.21 26.28
C ASP A 402 -12.56 -24.57 26.32
N SER A 403 -13.20 -25.64 25.85
CA SER A 403 -12.72 -27.02 26.03
C SER A 403 -11.37 -27.32 25.38
N ASN A 404 -11.01 -26.59 24.33
CA ASN A 404 -9.74 -26.69 23.62
C ASN A 404 -8.71 -25.64 24.08
N ILE A 405 -8.98 -24.90 25.16
CA ILE A 405 -8.09 -23.85 25.69
C ILE A 405 -7.54 -24.27 27.06
N THR A 406 -6.22 -24.22 27.20
CA THR A 406 -5.53 -24.24 28.48
C THR A 406 -4.91 -22.85 28.70
N TYR A 407 -5.42 -22.11 29.67
CA TYR A 407 -4.97 -20.76 29.98
C TYR A 407 -4.03 -20.75 31.21
N GLN A 408 -2.96 -19.95 31.15
CA GLN A 408 -2.06 -19.72 32.28
C GLN A 408 -1.59 -18.26 32.32
N ASN A 409 -1.71 -17.62 33.48
CA ASN A 409 -1.14 -16.30 33.74
C ASN A 409 0.21 -16.43 34.44
N PHE A 410 1.24 -15.77 33.91
CA PHE A 410 2.61 -15.75 34.45
C PHE A 410 2.96 -14.42 35.14
N ILE A 411 2.06 -13.45 35.12
CA ILE A 411 2.31 -12.13 35.72
C ILE A 411 1.99 -12.20 37.21
N MET A 412 3.01 -12.03 38.06
CA MET A 412 2.89 -12.14 39.51
C MET A 412 2.45 -10.85 40.22
N GLU A 413 2.60 -9.68 39.58
CA GLU A 413 2.26 -8.37 40.15
C GLU A 413 1.47 -7.53 39.14
N GLY A 414 0.14 -7.46 39.31
CA GLY A 414 -0.74 -6.62 38.48
C GLY A 414 -1.02 -5.27 39.16
N LYS A 415 -0.64 -4.16 38.51
CA LYS A 415 -0.91 -2.78 39.02
C LYS A 415 -1.62 -1.89 38.01
N TYR A 416 -1.89 -2.39 36.81
CA TYR A 416 -2.34 -1.59 35.68
C TYR A 416 -3.62 -2.16 35.06
N LYS A 417 -4.28 -1.35 34.22
CA LYS A 417 -5.49 -1.75 33.51
C LYS A 417 -5.14 -2.84 32.50
N ASP A 418 -5.67 -4.03 32.75
CA ASP A 418 -5.43 -5.20 31.94
C ASP A 418 -6.22 -5.14 30.61
N ASP A 419 -5.56 -5.46 29.49
CA ASP A 419 -6.21 -5.58 28.17
C ASP A 419 -5.73 -6.84 27.41
N PRO A 420 -6.53 -7.94 27.42
CA PRO A 420 -6.19 -9.18 26.73
C PRO A 420 -6.52 -9.14 25.23
N ARG A 421 -7.03 -8.03 24.66
CA ARG A 421 -7.49 -7.97 23.26
C ARG A 421 -6.45 -8.47 22.26
N HIS A 422 -5.19 -8.07 22.40
CA HIS A 422 -4.15 -8.48 21.45
C HIS A 422 -3.95 -10.01 21.44
N GLY A 423 -3.91 -10.65 22.61
CA GLY A 423 -3.84 -12.10 22.72
C GLY A 423 -5.11 -12.82 22.26
N THR A 424 -6.30 -12.28 22.56
CA THR A 424 -7.57 -12.79 22.02
C THR A 424 -7.57 -12.75 20.48
N ASN A 425 -7.16 -11.63 19.88
CA ASN A 425 -7.10 -11.48 18.43
C ASN A 425 -6.12 -12.48 17.81
N SER A 426 -4.96 -12.73 18.45
CA SER A 426 -4.01 -13.77 18.02
C SER A 426 -4.65 -15.17 18.03
N VAL A 427 -5.42 -15.50 19.07
CA VAL A 427 -6.17 -16.77 19.14
C VAL A 427 -7.21 -16.87 18.01
N ASP A 428 -7.97 -15.82 17.77
CA ASP A 428 -9.02 -15.81 16.75
C ASP A 428 -8.44 -15.95 15.34
N LEU A 429 -7.31 -15.28 15.06
CA LEU A 429 -6.59 -15.42 13.79
C LEU A 429 -6.06 -16.84 13.56
N ILE A 430 -5.53 -17.49 14.60
CA ILE A 430 -5.10 -18.89 14.52
C ILE A 430 -6.30 -19.79 14.21
N CYS A 431 -7.42 -19.61 14.93
CA CYS A 431 -8.64 -20.39 14.71
C CYS A 431 -9.26 -20.17 13.33
N LYS A 432 -9.18 -18.94 12.80
CA LYS A 432 -9.65 -18.60 11.44
C LYS A 432 -8.93 -19.42 10.37
N VAL A 433 -7.65 -19.76 10.56
CA VAL A 433 -6.88 -20.63 9.65
C VAL A 433 -7.04 -22.11 10.01
N TYR A 434 -7.03 -22.45 11.30
CA TYR A 434 -7.11 -23.81 11.81
C TYR A 434 -7.86 -23.90 13.14
N GLY A 435 -9.18 -24.11 13.08
CA GLY A 435 -10.06 -24.19 14.25
C GLY A 435 -10.01 -25.50 15.06
N ARG A 436 -9.21 -26.50 14.65
CA ARG A 436 -9.08 -27.78 15.37
C ARG A 436 -7.92 -27.80 16.37
N ALA A 437 -7.23 -26.69 16.58
CA ALA A 437 -6.08 -26.62 17.48
C ALA A 437 -6.47 -26.76 18.95
N ASP A 438 -5.59 -27.41 19.71
CA ASP A 438 -5.56 -27.28 21.17
C ASP A 438 -4.64 -26.11 21.52
N LEU A 439 -5.20 -25.09 22.16
CA LEU A 439 -4.53 -23.82 22.41
C LEU A 439 -4.04 -23.72 23.86
N TYR A 440 -2.79 -23.29 24.01
CA TYR A 440 -2.12 -23.08 25.29
C TYR A 440 -1.79 -21.60 25.43
N VAL A 441 -2.70 -20.82 26.01
CA VAL A 441 -2.58 -19.36 26.05
C VAL A 441 -1.85 -18.94 27.31
N ALA A 442 -0.68 -18.31 27.13
CA ALA A 442 0.17 -17.81 28.19
C ALA A 442 0.14 -16.29 28.23
N LYS A 443 -0.41 -15.73 29.32
CA LYS A 443 -0.38 -14.29 29.55
C LYS A 443 0.96 -13.87 30.14
N VAL A 444 1.68 -13.01 29.41
CA VAL A 444 2.98 -12.44 29.84
C VAL A 444 3.02 -10.90 29.72
N PHE A 445 2.00 -10.30 29.11
CA PHE A 445 1.76 -8.85 29.06
C PHE A 445 0.44 -8.46 29.75
N GLU A 446 0.41 -7.30 30.41
CA GLU A 446 -0.83 -6.65 30.90
C GLU A 446 -1.45 -5.70 29.85
N GLY A 447 -0.73 -5.39 28.77
CA GLY A 447 -1.14 -4.47 27.71
C GLY A 447 -0.12 -4.48 26.57
N ASN A 448 0.05 -3.35 25.88
CA ASN A 448 0.88 -3.28 24.66
C ASN A 448 2.38 -3.05 24.92
N GLU A 449 2.80 -2.85 26.17
CA GLU A 449 4.18 -2.52 26.51
C GLU A 449 4.86 -3.61 27.33
N ALA A 450 6.09 -3.93 26.93
CA ALA A 450 6.95 -4.82 27.68
C ALA A 450 7.53 -4.11 28.93
N ARG A 451 7.51 -4.79 30.07
CA ARG A 451 8.11 -4.32 31.32
C ARG A 451 9.40 -5.08 31.64
N ARG A 452 10.09 -4.62 32.69
CA ARG A 452 11.37 -5.18 33.15
C ARG A 452 11.37 -6.70 33.33
N ASN A 453 10.26 -7.28 33.80
CA ASN A 453 10.14 -8.72 34.02
C ASN A 453 9.46 -9.49 32.87
N THR A 454 8.95 -8.81 31.85
CA THR A 454 8.19 -9.46 30.77
C THR A 454 9.02 -10.51 30.04
N SER A 455 10.34 -10.30 29.86
CA SER A 455 11.22 -11.31 29.27
C SER A 455 11.38 -12.56 30.15
N LYS A 456 11.27 -12.43 31.48
CA LYS A 456 11.29 -13.58 32.41
C LYS A 456 9.98 -14.35 32.35
N TYR A 457 8.85 -13.64 32.37
CA TYR A 457 7.53 -14.27 32.22
C TYR A 457 7.41 -15.00 30.87
N MET A 458 7.94 -14.42 29.79
CA MET A 458 8.03 -15.08 28.49
C MET A 458 8.89 -16.35 28.53
N ALA A 459 10.02 -16.33 29.24
CA ALA A 459 10.85 -17.53 29.41
C ALA A 459 10.10 -18.64 30.18
N GLU A 460 9.41 -18.29 31.26
CA GLU A 460 8.58 -19.22 32.03
C GLU A 460 7.41 -19.79 31.20
N ALA A 461 6.78 -18.95 30.37
CA ALA A 461 5.74 -19.37 29.44
C ALA A 461 6.25 -20.37 28.40
N ILE A 462 7.44 -20.15 27.83
CA ILE A 462 8.08 -21.11 26.91
C ILE A 462 8.41 -22.42 27.63
N ARG A 463 8.94 -22.36 28.85
CA ARG A 463 9.19 -23.55 29.67
C ARG A 463 7.91 -24.35 29.90
N TRP A 464 6.82 -23.67 30.21
CA TRP A 464 5.51 -24.28 30.35
C TRP A 464 5.02 -24.91 29.05
N ALA A 465 5.14 -24.21 27.91
CA ALA A 465 4.79 -24.73 26.59
C ALA A 465 5.57 -26.02 26.25
N ILE A 466 6.87 -26.07 26.57
CA ILE A 466 7.69 -27.28 26.44
C ILE A 466 7.11 -28.42 27.30
N SER A 467 6.76 -28.14 28.57
CA SER A 467 6.17 -29.15 29.46
C SER A 467 4.83 -29.70 28.96
N LYS A 468 4.08 -28.89 28.21
CA LYS A 468 2.81 -29.28 27.57
C LYS A 468 3.01 -30.01 26.24
N LYS A 469 4.25 -30.14 25.77
CA LYS A 469 4.64 -30.77 24.50
C LYS A 469 3.85 -30.16 23.34
N VAL A 470 3.81 -28.83 23.27
CA VAL A 470 3.17 -28.14 22.15
C VAL A 470 3.97 -28.38 20.86
N ASP A 471 3.29 -28.32 19.71
CA ASP A 471 3.96 -28.43 18.40
C ASP A 471 4.47 -27.08 17.92
N ILE A 472 3.77 -26.00 18.28
CA ILE A 472 4.04 -24.64 17.81
C ILE A 472 3.98 -23.66 18.98
N ILE A 473 4.88 -22.68 19.00
CA ILE A 473 4.82 -21.49 19.86
C ILE A 473 4.69 -20.27 18.94
N SER A 474 3.63 -19.48 19.15
CA SER A 474 3.40 -18.20 18.48
C SER A 474 3.69 -17.06 19.46
N VAL A 475 4.63 -16.18 19.09
CA VAL A 475 5.03 -15.01 19.89
C VAL A 475 4.76 -13.74 19.08
N SER A 476 3.62 -13.10 19.34
CA SER A 476 3.20 -11.88 18.65
C SER A 476 3.74 -10.61 19.32
N ALA A 477 4.91 -10.68 19.94
CA ALA A 477 5.55 -9.58 20.64
C ALA A 477 7.08 -9.72 20.65
N GLY A 478 7.81 -8.65 20.98
CA GLY A 478 9.26 -8.70 21.05
C GLY A 478 9.89 -7.53 21.78
N PHE A 479 11.20 -7.61 21.95
CA PHE A 479 12.03 -6.66 22.67
C PHE A 479 13.07 -6.05 21.74
N GLU A 480 13.43 -4.79 21.99
CA GLU A 480 14.53 -4.15 21.28
C GLU A 480 15.85 -4.75 21.79
N GLY A 481 16.63 -5.31 20.86
CA GLY A 481 17.88 -6.01 21.18
C GLY A 481 17.69 -7.35 21.91
N LYS A 482 18.81 -8.03 22.21
CA LYS A 482 18.79 -9.27 22.98
C LYS A 482 18.41 -8.97 24.43
N CYS A 483 17.51 -9.76 24.99
CA CYS A 483 17.12 -9.69 26.39
C CYS A 483 17.64 -10.92 27.19
N ASN A 484 17.11 -11.13 28.40
CA ASN A 484 17.60 -12.08 29.41
C ASN A 484 18.06 -13.44 28.83
N ASN A 485 19.25 -13.89 29.24
CA ASN A 485 19.85 -15.20 28.92
C ASN A 485 18.88 -16.38 29.14
N GLU A 486 17.96 -16.26 30.10
CA GLU A 486 16.96 -17.29 30.37
C GLU A 486 15.97 -17.48 29.20
N LEU A 487 15.53 -16.39 28.56
CA LEU A 487 14.63 -16.46 27.41
C LEU A 487 15.34 -17.15 26.23
N GLU A 488 16.60 -16.80 25.98
CA GLU A 488 17.42 -17.47 24.96
C GLU A 488 17.58 -18.96 25.25
N ALA A 489 17.83 -19.33 26.51
CA ALA A 489 17.95 -20.72 26.92
C ALA A 489 16.66 -21.50 26.69
N GLN A 490 15.48 -20.93 27.03
CA GLN A 490 14.21 -21.61 26.82
C GLN A 490 13.86 -21.76 25.33
N ILE A 491 14.16 -20.77 24.49
CA ILE A 491 13.99 -20.89 23.02
C ILE A 491 14.92 -21.98 22.47
N LYS A 492 16.18 -22.02 22.90
CA LYS A 492 17.13 -23.07 22.51
C LYS A 492 16.66 -24.46 22.97
N MET A 493 16.08 -24.57 24.16
CA MET A 493 15.50 -25.83 24.64
C MET A 493 14.30 -26.27 23.81
N ALA A 494 13.37 -25.36 23.50
CA ALA A 494 12.19 -25.65 22.67
C ALA A 494 12.59 -26.11 21.25
N THR A 495 13.67 -25.54 20.70
CA THR A 495 14.15 -25.76 19.32
C THR A 495 15.35 -26.70 19.21
N ALA A 496 15.70 -27.40 20.28
CA ALA A 496 16.88 -28.27 20.30
C ALA A 496 16.70 -29.52 19.42
N GLY A 497 15.48 -30.08 19.40
CA GLY A 497 15.19 -31.37 18.79
C GLY A 497 15.93 -32.54 19.46
N GLY A 498 15.99 -33.68 18.78
CA GLY A 498 16.70 -34.89 19.24
C GLY A 498 15.75 -35.99 19.72
N ALA A 499 15.81 -36.32 21.01
CA ALA A 499 14.95 -37.37 21.60
C ALA A 499 13.46 -37.00 21.58
N GLU A 500 13.17 -35.71 21.65
CA GLU A 500 11.83 -35.15 21.43
C GLU A 500 11.84 -34.30 20.14
N PRO A 501 10.71 -34.19 19.43
CA PRO A 501 10.59 -33.34 18.24
C PRO A 501 10.88 -31.86 18.55
N GLU A 502 11.38 -31.12 17.56
CA GLU A 502 11.46 -29.65 17.65
C GLU A 502 10.07 -29.03 17.84
N ILE A 503 10.01 -27.96 18.64
CA ILE A 503 8.85 -27.07 18.71
C ILE A 503 9.09 -25.92 17.74
N LEU A 504 8.19 -25.70 16.79
CA LEU A 504 8.29 -24.58 15.87
C LEU A 504 8.00 -23.27 16.59
N VAL A 505 8.94 -22.32 16.57
CA VAL A 505 8.75 -21.00 17.17
C VAL A 505 8.57 -19.97 16.08
N PHE A 506 7.39 -19.35 16.03
CA PHE A 506 7.08 -18.21 15.16
C PHE A 506 7.08 -16.93 16.00
N ALA A 507 7.70 -15.87 15.48
CA ALA A 507 7.70 -14.59 16.16
C ALA A 507 7.57 -13.41 15.19
N ALA A 508 6.87 -12.38 15.64
CA ALA A 508 6.65 -11.14 14.89
C ALA A 508 7.97 -10.38 14.71
N ALA A 509 8.23 -9.92 13.49
CA ALA A 509 9.48 -9.24 13.15
C ALA A 509 9.67 -7.96 13.99
N SER A 510 8.79 -6.97 13.82
CA SER A 510 8.55 -5.80 14.67
C SER A 510 7.58 -4.89 13.91
N ASN A 511 7.06 -3.85 14.58
CA ASN A 511 6.28 -2.79 13.94
C ASN A 511 7.06 -1.45 13.93
N TRP A 512 8.39 -1.51 14.01
CA TRP A 512 9.24 -0.33 14.20
C TRP A 512 9.69 0.31 12.89
N GLN A 513 9.23 -0.20 11.74
CA GLN A 513 9.67 0.27 10.43
C GLN A 513 11.21 0.36 10.37
N ASN A 514 11.76 1.31 9.63
CA ASN A 514 13.22 1.48 9.50
C ASN A 514 13.84 2.27 10.67
N ILE A 515 13.10 2.49 11.77
CA ILE A 515 13.63 3.11 12.99
C ILE A 515 14.47 2.11 13.78
N SER A 516 14.05 0.84 13.82
CA SER A 516 14.76 -0.24 14.52
C SER A 516 14.66 -1.55 13.75
N GLY A 517 15.43 -2.54 14.16
CA GLY A 517 15.51 -3.83 13.45
C GLY A 517 14.39 -4.81 13.81
N VAL A 518 14.64 -6.06 13.44
CA VAL A 518 13.84 -7.21 13.88
C VAL A 518 14.01 -7.37 15.40
N ALA A 519 12.89 -7.39 16.12
CA ALA A 519 12.79 -7.60 17.55
C ALA A 519 13.29 -8.99 17.96
N TYR A 520 13.73 -9.11 19.20
CA TYR A 520 13.98 -10.39 19.83
C TYR A 520 12.67 -10.95 20.41
N PRO A 521 12.32 -12.24 20.25
CA PRO A 521 13.19 -13.33 19.76
C PRO A 521 13.18 -13.59 18.25
N ALA A 522 12.39 -12.88 17.45
CA ALA A 522 12.34 -13.06 16.00
C ALA A 522 13.72 -12.91 15.31
N SER A 523 14.61 -12.12 15.92
CA SER A 523 15.98 -11.94 15.45
C SER A 523 16.87 -13.18 15.59
N MET A 524 16.50 -14.21 16.35
CA MET A 524 17.21 -15.50 16.47
C MET A 524 17.05 -16.35 15.20
N ALA A 525 17.68 -15.91 14.11
CA ALA A 525 17.48 -16.42 12.75
C ALA A 525 17.73 -17.93 12.59
N ASP A 526 18.57 -18.53 13.44
CA ASP A 526 18.89 -19.95 13.40
C ASP A 526 17.78 -20.81 14.02
N ARG A 527 17.01 -20.28 14.99
CA ARG A 527 16.00 -21.01 15.77
C ARG A 527 14.55 -20.62 15.48
N VAL A 528 14.30 -19.35 15.22
CA VAL A 528 12.95 -18.77 15.15
C VAL A 528 12.58 -18.46 13.71
N ILE A 529 11.32 -18.76 13.35
CA ILE A 529 10.73 -18.36 12.07
C ILE A 529 10.18 -16.94 12.25
N CYS A 530 10.93 -15.97 11.74
CA CYS A 530 10.57 -14.55 11.78
C CYS A 530 9.49 -14.24 10.74
N ILE A 531 8.38 -13.65 11.16
CA ILE A 531 7.26 -13.30 10.28
C ILE A 531 7.09 -11.78 10.20
N PHE A 532 7.14 -11.29 8.96
CA PHE A 532 6.86 -9.93 8.56
C PHE A 532 5.42 -9.82 8.02
N CYS A 533 4.99 -8.59 7.72
CA CYS A 533 3.64 -8.25 7.28
C CYS A 533 3.56 -7.96 5.78
N CYS A 534 2.53 -8.46 5.09
CA CYS A 534 2.15 -8.03 3.74
C CYS A 534 0.66 -7.71 3.65
N ASN A 535 0.26 -7.02 2.60
CA ASN A 535 -1.17 -6.79 2.30
C ASN A 535 -1.79 -7.95 1.50
N GLY A 536 -3.09 -7.88 1.23
CA GLY A 536 -3.81 -8.89 0.45
C GLY A 536 -3.26 -9.11 -0.96
N GLY A 537 -2.43 -8.18 -1.46
CA GLY A 537 -1.79 -8.22 -2.77
C GLY A 537 -0.44 -8.92 -2.78
N LEU A 538 -0.04 -9.53 -1.66
CA LEU A 538 1.28 -10.13 -1.49
C LEU A 538 2.42 -9.12 -1.71
N LYS A 539 2.19 -7.87 -1.31
CA LYS A 539 3.21 -6.83 -1.24
C LYS A 539 3.63 -6.59 0.21
N PRO A 540 4.94 -6.59 0.51
CA PRO A 540 5.42 -6.35 1.86
C PRO A 540 4.96 -4.97 2.34
N SER A 541 4.58 -4.89 3.61
CA SER A 541 4.13 -3.63 4.19
C SER A 541 5.30 -2.70 4.45
N ARG A 542 5.23 -1.48 3.90
CA ARG A 542 6.14 -0.39 4.24
C ARG A 542 5.73 0.34 5.53
N ASN A 543 4.49 0.15 5.98
CA ASN A 543 3.96 0.78 7.18
C ASN A 543 4.33 0.02 8.46
N TRP A 544 4.64 -1.27 8.34
CA TRP A 544 4.86 -2.14 9.49
C TRP A 544 6.28 -2.70 9.57
N ASN A 545 6.84 -3.17 8.45
CA ASN A 545 8.06 -4.00 8.50
C ASN A 545 9.33 -3.18 8.73
N PRO A 546 10.26 -3.66 9.58
CA PRO A 546 11.65 -3.21 9.51
C PRO A 546 12.35 -3.80 8.28
N ASP A 547 13.50 -3.25 7.88
CA ASP A 547 14.24 -3.73 6.71
C ASP A 547 14.50 -5.26 6.71
N PRO A 548 14.50 -5.90 5.52
CA PRO A 548 14.76 -7.33 5.40
C PRO A 548 16.21 -7.64 5.78
N ARG A 549 16.46 -8.86 6.26
CA ARG A 549 17.81 -9.30 6.68
C ARG A 549 18.49 -10.09 5.56
N ALA A 550 19.73 -9.72 5.23
CA ALA A 550 20.49 -10.33 4.12
C ALA A 550 20.81 -11.84 4.30
N HIS A 551 20.96 -12.30 5.54
CA HIS A 551 21.39 -13.68 5.85
C HIS A 551 20.32 -14.49 6.59
N ALA A 552 19.06 -14.17 6.39
CA ALA A 552 17.94 -14.91 6.96
C ALA A 552 16.77 -14.97 5.98
N ALA A 553 15.86 -15.92 6.20
CA ALA A 553 14.57 -15.89 5.52
C ALA A 553 13.74 -14.70 6.04
N ASN A 554 13.15 -13.95 5.12
CA ASN A 554 12.29 -12.79 5.41
C ASN A 554 10.87 -13.09 4.96
N PHE A 555 10.24 -14.08 5.60
CA PHE A 555 8.88 -14.49 5.27
C PHE A 555 7.89 -13.40 5.69
N THR A 556 7.02 -12.99 4.78
CA THR A 556 5.86 -12.15 5.12
C THR A 556 4.57 -12.94 4.98
N MET A 557 3.60 -12.68 5.84
CA MET A 557 2.24 -13.22 5.77
C MET A 557 1.24 -12.06 5.75
N LEU A 558 -0.01 -12.30 5.34
CA LEU A 558 -1.06 -11.27 5.39
C LEU A 558 -1.10 -10.64 6.80
N GLY A 559 -1.16 -9.32 6.88
CA GLY A 559 -1.26 -8.61 8.15
C GLY A 559 -1.88 -7.23 8.07
N GLU A 560 -2.24 -6.75 6.88
CA GLU A 560 -2.99 -5.49 6.70
C GLU A 560 -4.46 -5.78 6.40
N ASP A 561 -5.35 -4.92 6.92
CA ASP A 561 -6.78 -4.93 6.62
C ASP A 561 -7.50 -6.26 6.91
N VAL A 562 -7.03 -7.02 7.91
CA VAL A 562 -7.62 -8.31 8.28
C VAL A 562 -8.89 -8.12 9.11
N GLU A 563 -9.96 -8.81 8.73
CA GLU A 563 -11.23 -8.84 9.44
C GLU A 563 -11.41 -10.18 10.16
N LEU A 564 -11.66 -10.10 11.47
CA LEU A 564 -11.99 -11.25 12.30
C LEU A 564 -13.41 -11.73 12.01
N ASP A 565 -13.73 -12.97 12.40
CA ASP A 565 -15.09 -13.52 12.23
C ASP A 565 -16.14 -12.78 13.08
N SER A 566 -15.70 -12.04 14.09
CA SER A 566 -16.52 -11.11 14.87
C SER A 566 -16.96 -9.86 14.09
N GLY A 567 -16.39 -9.60 12.91
CA GLY A 567 -16.53 -8.36 12.14
C GLY A 567 -15.56 -7.25 12.58
N GLU A 568 -14.73 -7.48 13.59
CA GLU A 568 -13.70 -6.53 13.99
C GLU A 568 -12.59 -6.46 12.94
N ARG A 569 -12.34 -5.26 12.41
CA ARG A 569 -11.23 -5.00 11.49
C ARG A 569 -9.99 -4.59 12.26
N LEU A 570 -8.92 -5.36 12.09
CA LEU A 570 -7.64 -5.10 12.71
C LEU A 570 -6.87 -4.04 11.91
N SER A 571 -6.22 -3.11 12.62
CA SER A 571 -5.36 -2.06 12.04
C SER A 571 -4.16 -2.62 11.26
N GLY A 572 -3.70 -3.80 11.67
CA GLY A 572 -2.66 -4.58 11.03
C GLY A 572 -1.33 -4.62 11.78
N GLY A 573 -0.39 -5.41 11.28
CA GLY A 573 0.95 -5.52 11.85
C GLY A 573 1.54 -6.93 11.78
N THR A 574 2.82 -7.03 12.16
CA THR A 574 3.56 -8.30 12.13
C THR A 574 3.05 -9.34 13.14
N SER A 575 2.35 -8.91 14.20
CA SER A 575 1.64 -9.79 15.14
C SER A 575 0.49 -10.55 14.45
N VAL A 576 -0.34 -9.86 13.68
CA VAL A 576 -1.44 -10.46 12.89
C VAL A 576 -0.89 -11.52 11.94
N SER A 577 0.18 -11.18 11.23
CA SER A 577 0.88 -12.08 10.31
C SER A 577 1.44 -13.31 10.99
N THR A 578 1.99 -13.16 12.20
CA THR A 578 2.56 -14.26 12.99
C THR A 578 1.49 -15.26 13.42
N ALA A 579 0.34 -14.77 13.91
CA ALA A 579 -0.79 -15.62 14.29
C ALA A 579 -1.32 -16.43 13.08
N LEU A 580 -1.51 -15.78 11.92
CA LEU A 580 -1.93 -16.46 10.69
C LEU A 580 -0.90 -17.49 10.21
N ALA A 581 0.40 -17.18 10.29
CA ALA A 581 1.47 -18.11 9.93
C ALA A 581 1.52 -19.34 10.85
N ALA A 582 1.33 -19.15 12.17
CA ALA A 582 1.23 -20.24 13.13
C ALA A 582 0.02 -21.15 12.85
N GLY A 583 -1.14 -20.55 12.55
CA GLY A 583 -2.34 -21.30 12.12
C GLY A 583 -2.12 -22.10 10.83
N LEU A 584 -1.44 -21.52 9.83
CA LEU A 584 -1.10 -22.21 8.59
C LEU A 584 -0.16 -23.40 8.84
N ALA A 585 0.89 -23.19 9.63
CA ALA A 585 1.82 -24.25 10.00
C ALA A 585 1.10 -25.39 10.73
N ALA A 586 0.15 -25.07 11.62
CA ALA A 586 -0.68 -26.07 12.28
C ALA A 586 -1.54 -26.86 11.28
N LYS A 587 -2.20 -26.17 10.34
CA LYS A 587 -3.01 -26.81 9.29
C LYS A 587 -2.17 -27.77 8.44
N LEU A 588 -0.92 -27.42 8.13
CA LEU A 588 0.01 -28.27 7.37
C LEU A 588 0.48 -29.50 8.17
N LEU A 589 0.78 -29.32 9.46
CA LEU A 589 1.11 -30.44 10.34
C LEU A 589 -0.09 -31.39 10.47
N ASP A 590 -1.30 -30.87 10.65
CA ASP A 590 -2.54 -31.66 10.66
C ASP A 590 -2.74 -32.43 9.36
N PHE A 591 -2.62 -31.75 8.21
CA PHE A 591 -2.73 -32.37 6.89
C PHE A 591 -1.79 -33.57 6.74
N SER A 592 -0.54 -33.43 7.17
CA SER A 592 0.44 -34.53 7.14
C SER A 592 0.08 -35.73 8.02
N ARG A 593 -0.76 -35.51 9.04
CA ARG A 593 -1.22 -36.56 9.98
C ARG A 593 -2.48 -37.28 9.49
N GLN A 594 -3.16 -36.78 8.44
CA GLN A 594 -4.40 -37.39 7.94
C GLN A 594 -4.15 -38.81 7.40
N PRO A 595 -5.04 -39.79 7.69
CA PRO A 595 -4.78 -41.20 7.35
C PRO A 595 -4.50 -41.47 5.87
N ASP A 596 -5.19 -40.78 4.96
CA ASP A 596 -4.95 -40.91 3.52
C ASP A 596 -3.60 -40.32 3.10
N VAL A 597 -3.20 -39.19 3.70
CA VAL A 597 -1.93 -38.50 3.43
C VAL A 597 -0.72 -39.28 3.93
N GLN A 598 -0.84 -39.99 5.06
CA GLN A 598 0.25 -40.82 5.59
C GLN A 598 0.72 -41.90 4.60
N SER A 599 -0.11 -42.29 3.63
CA SER A 599 0.27 -43.23 2.57
C SER A 599 1.15 -42.60 1.47
N TRP A 600 1.10 -41.27 1.31
CA TRP A 600 1.88 -40.53 0.30
C TRP A 600 3.09 -39.81 0.89
N MET A 601 3.12 -39.62 2.21
CA MET A 601 4.19 -38.92 2.91
C MET A 601 4.93 -39.84 3.88
N SER A 602 6.25 -39.91 3.71
CA SER A 602 7.10 -40.73 4.56
C SER A 602 7.10 -40.20 6.00
N LYS A 603 7.26 -41.08 6.99
CA LYS A 603 7.39 -40.66 8.39
C LYS A 603 8.54 -39.67 8.58
N ALA A 604 9.68 -39.90 7.93
CA ALA A 604 10.84 -39.01 7.98
C ALA A 604 10.51 -37.60 7.48
N SER A 605 9.74 -37.48 6.39
CA SER A 605 9.30 -36.19 5.86
C SER A 605 8.33 -35.50 6.81
N ARG A 606 7.37 -36.23 7.39
CA ARG A 606 6.45 -35.69 8.41
C ARG A 606 7.19 -35.21 9.67
N ASP A 607 8.21 -35.95 10.10
CA ASP A 607 9.05 -35.54 11.23
C ASP A 607 9.91 -34.30 10.86
N LYS A 608 10.44 -34.24 9.64
CA LYS A 608 11.19 -33.08 9.12
C LYS A 608 10.32 -31.82 9.02
N MET A 609 9.03 -31.93 8.70
CA MET A 609 8.10 -30.79 8.67
C MET A 609 8.00 -30.07 10.02
N ARG A 610 8.23 -30.79 11.13
CA ARG A 610 8.21 -30.25 12.50
C ARG A 610 9.49 -29.51 12.87
N THR A 611 10.50 -29.55 12.00
CA THR A 611 11.75 -28.80 12.19
C THR A 611 11.63 -27.42 11.58
N LYS A 612 12.35 -26.45 12.13
CA LYS A 612 12.38 -25.09 11.58
C LYS A 612 12.88 -25.08 10.13
N ALA A 613 13.84 -25.94 9.79
CA ALA A 613 14.33 -26.09 8.41
C ALA A 613 13.25 -26.60 7.45
N GLY A 614 12.54 -27.67 7.82
CA GLY A 614 11.47 -28.24 7.00
C GLY A 614 10.30 -27.27 6.81
N MET A 615 9.80 -26.67 7.90
CA MET A 615 8.71 -25.70 7.81
C MET A 615 9.12 -24.46 6.98
N SER A 616 10.34 -23.95 7.15
CA SER A 616 10.85 -22.84 6.33
C SER A 616 10.92 -23.21 4.84
N ALA A 617 11.28 -24.45 4.50
CA ALA A 617 11.29 -24.90 3.12
C ALA A 617 9.88 -24.95 2.52
N ILE A 618 8.87 -25.37 3.29
CA ILE A 618 7.47 -25.35 2.84
C ILE A 618 7.00 -23.91 2.61
N LEU A 619 7.24 -23.02 3.58
CA LEU A 619 6.87 -21.60 3.44
C LEU A 619 7.56 -20.97 2.23
N LYS A 620 8.80 -21.38 1.92
CA LYS A 620 9.51 -20.93 0.72
C LYS A 620 8.87 -21.42 -0.57
N GLU A 621 8.41 -22.68 -0.65
CA GLU A 621 7.65 -23.17 -1.81
C GLU A 621 6.29 -22.45 -1.95
N MET A 622 5.71 -21.99 -0.84
CA MET A 622 4.49 -21.17 -0.82
C MET A 622 4.75 -19.68 -1.09
N SER A 623 6.00 -19.23 -1.22
CA SER A 623 6.32 -17.80 -1.27
C SER A 623 6.50 -17.27 -2.68
N ARG A 624 5.95 -16.08 -2.94
CA ARG A 624 6.35 -15.23 -4.07
C ARG A 624 7.53 -14.36 -3.67
N ASN A 625 8.57 -14.29 -4.50
CA ASN A 625 9.75 -13.48 -4.24
C ASN A 625 9.53 -12.04 -4.74
N ASN A 626 9.57 -11.05 -3.85
CA ASN A 626 9.66 -9.64 -4.23
C ASN A 626 11.14 -9.23 -4.22
N VAL A 627 11.86 -9.57 -5.30
CA VAL A 627 13.34 -9.52 -5.37
C VAL A 627 13.90 -8.12 -5.03
N SER A 628 13.24 -7.05 -5.49
CA SER A 628 13.65 -5.67 -5.20
C SER A 628 13.44 -5.24 -3.75
N GLU A 629 12.61 -5.95 -3.00
CA GLU A 629 12.25 -5.61 -1.61
C GLU A 629 12.84 -6.61 -0.59
N GLY A 630 13.47 -7.71 -1.02
CA GLY A 630 14.15 -8.65 -0.13
C GLY A 630 13.24 -9.55 0.73
N TYR A 631 11.92 -9.54 0.47
CA TYR A 631 10.92 -10.33 1.19
C TYR A 631 10.38 -11.52 0.40
N GLN A 632 9.98 -12.55 1.14
CA GLN A 632 9.35 -13.77 0.63
C GLN A 632 7.88 -13.78 1.08
N CYS A 633 6.97 -13.34 0.21
CA CYS A 633 5.57 -13.19 0.56
C CYS A 633 4.84 -14.53 0.44
N VAL A 634 4.45 -15.11 1.58
CA VAL A 634 3.75 -16.39 1.66
C VAL A 634 2.35 -16.23 1.07
N ALA A 635 2.11 -16.98 0.01
CA ALA A 635 0.85 -17.17 -0.68
C ALA A 635 0.49 -18.66 -0.56
N PRO A 636 -0.24 -19.07 0.48
CA PRO A 636 -0.38 -20.49 0.85
C PRO A 636 -0.81 -21.40 -0.31
N TRP A 637 -1.66 -20.88 -1.20
CA TRP A 637 -2.20 -21.58 -2.37
C TRP A 637 -1.19 -21.86 -3.48
N GLU A 638 0.03 -21.30 -3.46
CA GLU A 638 1.07 -21.60 -4.46
C GLU A 638 1.52 -23.07 -4.42
N ILE A 639 1.18 -23.80 -3.34
CA ILE A 639 1.39 -25.25 -3.28
C ILE A 639 0.36 -26.06 -4.09
N LEU A 640 -0.68 -25.43 -4.61
CA LEU A 640 -1.67 -26.09 -5.48
C LEU A 640 -1.08 -26.30 -6.89
N PRO A 641 -1.27 -27.48 -7.50
CA PRO A 641 -0.81 -27.74 -8.86
C PRO A 641 -1.60 -26.92 -9.90
N VAL A 642 -0.90 -26.41 -10.92
CA VAL A 642 -1.41 -25.52 -11.99
C VAL A 642 -2.59 -26.11 -12.80
N THR A 643 -2.83 -27.42 -12.75
CA THR A 643 -3.82 -28.14 -13.56
C THR A 643 -5.22 -28.25 -12.95
N ALA A 644 -5.55 -27.45 -11.92
CA ALA A 644 -6.81 -27.55 -11.19
C ALA A 644 -8.06 -26.94 -11.89
N VAL A 645 -7.99 -26.52 -13.16
CA VAL A 645 -9.11 -25.80 -13.82
C VAL A 645 -9.81 -26.65 -14.90
N SER A 646 -11.10 -26.92 -14.64
CA SER A 646 -12.17 -27.45 -15.51
C SER A 646 -11.99 -28.86 -16.12
N GLY A 647 -12.77 -29.82 -15.59
CA GLY A 647 -12.62 -31.26 -15.82
C GLY A 647 -11.56 -31.93 -14.92
N GLY A 648 -11.12 -31.20 -13.88
CA GLY A 648 -9.85 -31.34 -13.19
C GLY A 648 -9.56 -32.68 -12.50
N PRO A 649 -8.29 -32.87 -12.07
CA PRO A 649 -7.83 -34.04 -11.32
C PRO A 649 -8.69 -34.24 -10.07
N SER A 650 -8.98 -35.51 -9.71
CA SER A 650 -9.72 -35.82 -8.50
C SER A 650 -9.04 -35.20 -7.28
N ARG A 651 -9.81 -34.85 -6.24
CA ARG A 651 -9.30 -34.32 -4.96
C ARG A 651 -8.09 -35.10 -4.43
N LYS A 652 -8.14 -36.43 -4.55
CA LYS A 652 -7.04 -37.34 -4.20
C LYS A 652 -5.75 -37.02 -4.97
N LYS A 653 -5.83 -36.85 -6.30
CA LYS A 653 -4.68 -36.50 -7.15
C LYS A 653 -4.09 -35.13 -6.81
N VAL A 654 -4.95 -34.14 -6.50
CA VAL A 654 -4.47 -32.81 -6.07
C VAL A 654 -3.70 -32.91 -4.76
N ARG A 655 -4.25 -33.62 -3.76
CA ARG A 655 -3.59 -33.86 -2.47
C ARG A 655 -2.28 -34.62 -2.61
N GLU A 656 -2.24 -35.65 -3.45
CA GLU A 656 -1.01 -36.42 -3.74
C GLU A 656 0.07 -35.54 -4.42
N ALA A 657 -0.33 -34.66 -5.34
CA ALA A 657 0.58 -33.68 -5.94
C ALA A 657 1.12 -32.68 -4.91
N MET A 658 0.27 -32.17 -4.00
CA MET A 658 0.70 -31.32 -2.88
C MET A 658 1.71 -32.06 -1.99
N CYS A 659 1.45 -33.32 -1.65
CA CYS A 659 2.38 -34.16 -0.88
C CYS A 659 3.73 -34.30 -1.60
N THR A 660 3.72 -34.45 -2.92
CA THR A 660 4.95 -34.51 -3.73
C THR A 660 5.76 -33.21 -3.65
N ILE A 661 5.10 -32.05 -3.66
CA ILE A 661 5.75 -30.74 -3.50
C ILE A 661 6.35 -30.63 -2.09
N ILE A 662 5.60 -30.99 -1.05
CA ILE A 662 6.08 -30.98 0.33
C ILE A 662 7.28 -31.93 0.52
N GLU A 663 7.20 -33.15 0.00
CA GLU A 663 8.30 -34.13 0.01
C GLU A 663 9.56 -33.60 -0.69
N LYS A 664 9.40 -32.90 -1.81
CA LYS A 664 10.51 -32.23 -2.50
C LYS A 664 11.10 -31.12 -1.64
N ALA A 665 10.28 -30.34 -0.94
CA ALA A 665 10.74 -29.32 0.01
C ALA A 665 11.53 -29.95 1.17
N MET A 666 11.06 -31.08 1.72
CA MET A 666 11.76 -31.80 2.80
C MET A 666 13.14 -32.31 2.37
N LYS A 667 13.30 -32.72 1.11
CA LYS A 667 14.61 -33.15 0.57
C LYS A 667 15.60 -31.99 0.37
N LYS A 668 15.11 -30.77 0.17
CA LYS A 668 15.94 -29.56 0.04
C LYS A 668 16.36 -28.99 1.40
N ALA A 669 15.60 -29.29 2.46
CA ALA A 669 15.76 -28.80 3.82
C ALA A 669 16.67 -29.71 4.67
#